data_AF-A0AAD6NFH3-F1
#
_entry.id   AF-A0AAD6NFH3-F1
#
_cell.length_a   1.000
_cell.length_b   1.000
_cell.length_c   1.000
_cell.angle_alpha   90.00
_cell.angle_beta   90.00
_cell.angle_gamma   90.00
#
_symmetry.space_group_name_H-M   'P 1'
#
loop_
_entity.id
_entity.type
_entity.pdbx_description
1 polymer ?
#
loop_
_entity_poly.entity_id
_entity_poly.type
_entity_poly.pdbx_seq_one_letter_code
_entity_poly.pdbx_strand_id
1 'polypeptide(L)'
;MRFTRAAAGAALSLIFLLAPVVDAIGGNVNKQLLKNKQAQRARERLTGHFSFPMHGGKPSGIADEVYQVKQFAIETPMDHSPEKTTNETFMNRYWVYDRYYKAGGPIFLYHGAESNMSDYASWWLSESFLTDILQQFGGMGIVFEHRYYGGSSPYMVTVDMPAANLQYLTTAQALADVDYFANRFKSEKYAEIDKSPKKVPWIFLGISYGGNLASYAREKYPETFFAAYSSSAPVQAEVDIGAYFDRVYRGILELDPACARNMHSAIVYIDEQLSNSTETNTAIKQLFLGPGGEANSDGDFADTLAIQFWDFQNSGMDDESSPDDTQTLKGVCAHLNTDIANSTSPVEGWETTKGSKWIATRWASYPPLIDWIYAYKGANCGGYAANPNFSYTCKLGRILDDGDSIAWRWQYCTEYGYFQTGNEGPYQLVSKYSDVKYWQELCRKQFANANATDFLPELPTVNVTNTLYGGWSRPQSRTLYVINDMDPWSVLGFYSNDTDAPLYQVSNNVPGCEDTFSGNRIFGYLLENSYHGQDGLGDRLGNDTGKPATDLFKKALAAWLPCFGKDTAWKPQVINTTTHSSDMRTRVPNARVPNATPMTMKEGKNMTTSAPTASTTAAQAPIKVTGTTTTVPGTTTTVPGTTTTVPRTNTSGLTAIPSSTARMANPHQGIVLIMPPASNDTIRDLEKALGNRRPSSTLNMAVFSKVSIPTEPPTNIKERKPVLSTRRMPLFEVAGHPIIWHCLTALPKIDVKEVFLIGYYDESVFRDFIRDASKEFPQFTIKYLREYQPLGTAGGLYHFRDVILKNSPKRFFVLNADVCCSFPLKEMLQLSDDREAEAVILGTRVSNEAASNFGCIVSDPGKRVLHYVEKPESHISNLINCGVYLFDSSIIFKIRKAMEVKAKRIASDPLYDPTEEGSSDDVLRLEQDILGPLADEKNFYVYETRDFWRQIKTAGSAVPANALYLQKAYQSGSEDLPAASATIIPPVYIHPTATVDATAKLGPNVSIGPRAVVGPGARVKESIVLEDAEIKHDACVLYSIVGWGARIGAWARVEGTPISVTQHTTTVLKNGVKVQSVTILAKDCVVHDEIRVQNCVCLPYKELKKDVANEVIM
;
A
#
# COMPACT_ATOMS: atom_id res chain seq x y z
N MET A 1 72.56 44.86 14.98
CA MET A 1 72.81 45.82 13.86
C MET A 1 71.64 45.65 12.90
N ARG A 2 70.84 46.65 12.53
CA ARG A 2 71.07 47.98 11.88
C ARG A 2 71.13 47.87 10.35
N PHE A 3 70.26 48.66 9.70
CA PHE A 3 70.07 48.92 8.26
C PHE A 3 69.11 48.07 7.42
N THR A 4 68.61 48.73 6.38
CA THR A 4 67.31 48.57 5.73
C THR A 4 67.45 48.44 4.21
N ARG A 5 66.31 48.21 3.54
CA ARG A 5 66.00 48.58 2.14
C ARG A 5 66.90 49.71 1.56
N ALA A 6 67.50 49.47 0.40
CA ALA A 6 67.71 50.41 -0.73
C ALA A 6 68.53 49.70 -1.83
N ALA A 7 68.30 49.86 -3.14
CA ALA A 7 67.15 50.45 -3.86
C ALA A 7 67.06 49.86 -5.29
N ALA A 8 66.02 50.22 -6.04
CA ALA A 8 65.71 49.71 -7.38
C ALA A 8 66.64 50.19 -8.50
N GLY A 9 66.62 49.51 -9.65
CA GLY A 9 67.27 49.98 -10.90
C GLY A 9 67.08 49.07 -12.11
N ALA A 10 66.17 49.45 -13.03
CA ALA A 10 66.14 49.07 -14.45
C ALA A 10 66.30 47.59 -14.87
N ALA A 11 65.27 46.74 -14.67
CA ALA A 11 65.18 45.41 -15.30
C ALA A 11 63.74 44.90 -15.54
N LEU A 12 62.74 45.78 -15.70
CA LEU A 12 61.32 45.42 -15.52
C LEU A 12 60.37 45.87 -16.65
N SER A 13 60.86 45.93 -17.90
CA SER A 13 60.07 46.36 -19.07
C SER A 13 59.83 45.27 -20.13
N LEU A 14 60.19 44.01 -19.86
CA LEU A 14 60.06 42.89 -20.82
C LEU A 14 59.13 41.75 -20.37
N ILE A 15 58.62 41.78 -19.14
CA ILE A 15 57.78 40.71 -18.56
C ILE A 15 56.28 40.93 -18.85
N PHE A 16 55.87 42.15 -19.20
CA PHE A 16 54.47 42.56 -19.34
C PHE A 16 53.73 42.06 -20.61
N LEU A 17 54.34 41.21 -21.44
CA LEU A 17 53.71 40.65 -22.65
C LEU A 17 53.39 39.15 -22.59
N LEU A 18 53.71 38.45 -21.50
CA LEU A 18 53.41 37.01 -21.36
C LEU A 18 52.59 36.64 -20.10
N ALA A 19 52.50 37.53 -19.10
CA ALA A 19 51.68 37.29 -17.91
C ALA A 19 50.20 36.94 -18.19
N PRO A 20 49.48 37.60 -19.15
CA PRO A 20 48.06 37.31 -19.38
C PRO A 20 47.77 35.88 -19.82
N VAL A 21 48.73 35.21 -20.48
CA VAL A 21 48.56 33.84 -20.97
C VAL A 21 48.75 32.82 -19.84
N VAL A 22 49.69 33.06 -18.92
CA VAL A 22 49.95 32.15 -17.81
C VAL A 22 48.83 32.21 -16.77
N ASP A 23 48.30 33.39 -16.44
CA ASP A 23 47.13 33.51 -15.55
C ASP A 23 45.84 33.01 -16.20
N ALA A 24 45.65 33.19 -17.52
CA ALA A 24 44.49 32.61 -18.21
C ALA A 24 44.52 31.07 -18.21
N ILE A 25 45.70 30.47 -18.42
CA ILE A 25 45.87 29.01 -18.39
C ILE A 25 45.79 28.50 -16.94
N GLY A 26 46.49 29.10 -15.98
CA GLY A 26 46.45 28.69 -14.58
C GLY A 26 45.08 28.87 -13.93
N GLY A 27 44.40 29.98 -14.23
CA GLY A 27 43.03 30.26 -13.81
C GLY A 27 42.02 29.28 -14.42
N ASN A 28 42.13 28.96 -15.70
CA ASN A 28 41.29 27.93 -16.32
C ASN A 28 41.62 26.53 -15.78
N VAL A 29 42.89 26.15 -15.59
CA VAL A 29 43.25 24.83 -15.03
C VAL A 29 42.74 24.69 -13.60
N ASN A 30 42.84 25.71 -12.74
CA ASN A 30 42.25 25.65 -11.39
C ASN A 30 40.71 25.66 -11.42
N LYS A 31 40.06 26.41 -12.32
CA LYS A 31 38.59 26.32 -12.51
C LYS A 31 38.18 24.95 -13.06
N GLN A 32 38.96 24.34 -13.95
CA GLN A 32 38.74 22.99 -14.45
C GLN A 32 38.95 21.96 -13.33
N LEU A 33 39.94 22.14 -12.45
CA LEU A 33 40.14 21.28 -11.28
C LEU A 33 39.00 21.40 -10.27
N LEU A 34 38.48 22.61 -10.01
CA LEU A 34 37.30 22.80 -9.18
C LEU A 34 36.07 22.17 -9.84
N LYS A 35 35.78 22.49 -11.12
CA LYS A 35 34.67 21.87 -11.86
C LYS A 35 34.78 20.35 -11.93
N ASN A 36 35.99 19.79 -12.07
CA ASN A 36 36.19 18.34 -12.05
C ASN A 36 35.97 17.75 -10.65
N LYS A 37 36.39 18.41 -9.57
CA LYS A 37 36.09 17.97 -8.17
C LYS A 37 34.62 18.14 -7.80
N GLN A 38 33.96 19.18 -8.30
CA GLN A 38 32.52 19.38 -8.15
C GLN A 38 31.74 18.34 -8.96
N ALA A 39 32.16 18.03 -10.20
CA ALA A 39 31.58 16.96 -11.00
C ALA A 39 31.83 15.57 -10.40
N GLN A 40 32.99 15.33 -9.77
CA GLN A 40 33.24 14.09 -9.03
C GLN A 40 32.26 13.95 -7.85
N ARG A 41 32.13 15.00 -7.02
CA ARG A 41 31.16 15.04 -5.91
C ARG A 41 29.70 14.97 -6.36
N ALA A 42 29.39 15.49 -7.55
CA ALA A 42 28.07 15.36 -8.17
C ALA A 42 27.81 13.91 -8.61
N ARG A 43 28.79 13.21 -9.19
CA ARG A 43 28.67 11.77 -9.50
C ARG A 43 28.47 10.94 -8.23
N GLU A 44 29.23 11.24 -7.18
CA GLU A 44 29.10 10.63 -5.84
C GLU A 44 27.70 10.83 -5.24
N ARG A 45 26.96 11.90 -5.60
CA ARG A 45 25.55 12.15 -5.21
C ARG A 45 24.50 11.46 -6.11
N LEU A 46 24.87 10.99 -7.31
CA LEU A 46 23.91 10.64 -8.38
C LEU A 46 23.28 9.23 -8.25
N THR A 47 23.75 8.40 -7.33
CA THR A 47 23.31 6.98 -7.21
C THR A 47 22.55 6.68 -5.93
N GLY A 48 22.06 7.71 -5.23
CA GLY A 48 21.53 7.61 -3.86
C GLY A 48 22.61 7.39 -2.79
N HIS A 49 23.86 7.22 -3.22
CA HIS A 49 25.07 6.97 -2.42
C HIS A 49 25.18 7.88 -1.21
N PHE A 50 25.33 7.31 -0.02
CA PHE A 50 25.48 8.09 1.22
C PHE A 50 26.91 8.60 1.49
N SER A 51 27.55 9.17 0.45
CA SER A 51 28.82 9.89 0.59
C SER A 51 28.58 11.34 1.01
N PHE A 52 28.47 11.59 2.32
CA PHE A 52 28.40 12.95 2.85
C PHE A 52 29.50 13.85 2.23
N PRO A 53 29.16 15.01 1.64
CA PRO A 53 30.12 15.93 1.05
C PRO A 53 30.86 16.70 2.14
N MET A 54 31.71 15.99 2.90
CA MET A 54 32.46 16.53 4.03
C MET A 54 33.25 17.77 3.61
N HIS A 55 32.79 18.92 4.09
CA HIS A 55 33.50 20.18 3.94
C HIS A 55 34.66 20.21 4.92
N GLY A 56 35.83 20.64 4.42
CA GLY A 56 37.11 20.57 5.12
C GLY A 56 37.26 21.61 6.24
N GLY A 57 36.30 21.65 7.17
CA GLY A 57 36.41 22.38 8.41
C GLY A 57 37.60 21.86 9.20
N LYS A 58 38.62 22.70 9.38
CA LYS A 58 39.77 22.36 10.23
C LYS A 58 39.28 22.18 11.67
N PRO A 59 39.77 21.18 12.43
CA PRO A 59 39.42 21.04 13.83
C PRO A 59 39.66 22.34 14.62
N SER A 60 38.62 22.84 15.29
CA SER A 60 38.71 23.92 16.26
C SER A 60 39.45 23.40 17.49
N GLY A 61 40.75 23.68 17.55
CA GLY A 61 41.66 22.89 18.37
C GLY A 61 41.62 23.14 19.87
N ILE A 62 41.72 22.03 20.62
CA ILE A 62 42.48 21.93 21.88
C ILE A 62 43.53 20.84 21.67
N ALA A 63 44.76 21.06 22.14
CA ALA A 63 45.90 20.20 21.86
C ALA A 63 46.06 19.05 22.88
N ASP A 64 45.14 18.09 22.85
CA ASP A 64 45.39 16.72 23.33
C ASP A 64 46.27 15.96 22.33
N GLU A 65 46.92 14.86 22.76
CA GLU A 65 47.59 13.95 21.84
C GLU A 65 46.58 13.37 20.82
N VAL A 66 46.87 13.53 19.53
CA VAL A 66 46.00 13.04 18.45
C VAL A 66 46.03 11.51 18.45
N TYR A 67 45.01 10.91 19.07
CA TYR A 67 44.85 9.46 19.17
C TYR A 67 44.50 8.88 17.79
N GLN A 68 45.52 8.48 17.03
CA GLN A 68 45.33 8.06 15.64
C GLN A 68 44.52 6.78 15.52
N VAL A 69 43.42 6.87 14.78
CA VAL A 69 42.65 5.72 14.27
C VAL A 69 43.55 4.92 13.33
N LYS A 70 43.70 3.62 13.57
CA LYS A 70 44.58 2.74 12.80
C LYS A 70 43.81 1.94 11.75
N GLN A 71 44.29 1.96 10.50
CA GLN A 71 43.83 1.04 9.45
C GLN A 71 44.50 -0.33 9.58
N PHE A 72 43.74 -1.38 9.33
CA PHE A 72 44.15 -2.78 9.25
C PHE A 72 43.45 -3.47 8.06
N ALA A 73 43.78 -4.73 7.83
CA ALA A 73 43.02 -5.62 6.96
C ALA A 73 42.97 -7.05 7.53
N ILE A 74 41.92 -7.80 7.18
CA ILE A 74 41.74 -9.21 7.52
C ILE A 74 41.61 -10.05 6.25
N GLU A 75 42.21 -11.24 6.25
CA GLU A 75 42.02 -12.23 5.20
C GLU A 75 40.62 -12.87 5.31
N THR A 76 39.76 -12.57 4.34
CA THR A 76 38.33 -12.93 4.31
C THR A 76 38.04 -13.84 3.12
N PRO A 77 37.24 -14.92 3.27
CA PRO A 77 36.79 -15.75 2.16
C PRO A 77 36.01 -14.93 1.12
N MET A 78 36.31 -15.14 -0.16
CA MET A 78 35.50 -14.56 -1.24
C MET A 78 34.08 -15.14 -1.24
N ASP A 79 33.93 -16.42 -0.91
CA ASP A 79 32.66 -17.13 -0.81
C ASP A 79 32.53 -17.86 0.54
N HIS A 80 31.47 -17.54 1.29
CA HIS A 80 31.10 -18.18 2.56
C HIS A 80 30.05 -19.31 2.39
N SER A 81 29.63 -19.62 1.16
CA SER A 81 28.59 -20.63 0.89
C SER A 81 29.02 -22.05 1.33
N PRO A 82 28.09 -22.89 1.83
CA PRO A 82 28.40 -24.29 2.14
C PRO A 82 28.87 -25.11 0.94
N GLU A 83 28.39 -24.76 -0.26
CA GLU A 83 28.69 -25.44 -1.54
C GLU A 83 29.79 -24.72 -2.35
N LYS A 84 30.58 -23.85 -1.71
CA LYS A 84 31.55 -22.98 -2.38
C LYS A 84 32.53 -23.71 -3.30
N THR A 85 32.75 -23.14 -4.48
CA THR A 85 33.58 -23.74 -5.54
C THR A 85 35.07 -23.41 -5.41
N THR A 86 35.43 -22.41 -4.59
CA THR A 86 36.81 -21.97 -4.37
C THR A 86 37.13 -21.74 -2.88
N ASN A 87 38.43 -21.68 -2.58
CA ASN A 87 39.00 -21.27 -1.29
C ASN A 87 39.74 -19.93 -1.37
N GLU A 88 39.55 -19.17 -2.46
CA GLU A 88 40.08 -17.82 -2.62
C GLU A 88 39.66 -16.86 -1.48
N THR A 89 40.61 -16.01 -1.10
CA THR A 89 40.50 -15.00 -0.05
C THR A 89 40.87 -13.62 -0.60
N PHE A 90 40.38 -12.57 0.06
CA PHE A 90 40.73 -11.18 -0.21
C PHE A 90 41.01 -10.43 1.09
N MET A 91 41.65 -9.27 1.00
CA MET A 91 41.97 -8.43 2.15
C MET A 91 40.85 -7.42 2.38
N ASN A 92 39.99 -7.66 3.37
CA ASN A 92 38.93 -6.72 3.76
C ASN A 92 39.50 -5.71 4.76
N ARG A 93 39.36 -4.41 4.49
CA ARG A 93 39.89 -3.34 5.36
C ARG A 93 38.96 -3.06 6.53
N TYR A 94 39.57 -2.65 7.64
CA TYR A 94 38.86 -2.12 8.80
C TYR A 94 39.74 -1.13 9.57
N TRP A 95 39.15 -0.28 10.39
CA TRP A 95 39.84 0.69 11.22
C TRP A 95 39.46 0.47 12.68
N VAL A 96 40.38 0.73 13.62
CA VAL A 96 40.16 0.54 15.06
C VAL A 96 40.45 1.83 15.82
N TYR A 97 39.60 2.13 16.81
CA TYR A 97 39.77 3.19 17.79
C TYR A 97 39.51 2.67 19.20
N ASP A 98 40.58 2.51 19.97
CA ASP A 98 40.59 1.90 21.30
C ASP A 98 41.00 2.88 22.42
N ARG A 99 40.84 4.20 22.19
CA ARG A 99 41.11 5.28 23.16
C ARG A 99 40.39 5.09 24.49
N TYR A 100 39.14 4.65 24.43
CA TYR A 100 38.27 4.46 25.59
C TYR A 100 38.12 3.01 26.04
N TYR A 101 38.76 2.04 25.35
CA TYR A 101 38.50 0.62 25.58
C TYR A 101 38.96 0.13 26.95
N LYS A 102 38.03 -0.46 27.70
CA LYS A 102 38.25 -1.16 28.96
C LYS A 102 38.26 -2.66 28.68
N ALA A 103 39.18 -3.40 29.32
CA ALA A 103 39.29 -4.85 29.15
C ALA A 103 37.95 -5.57 29.43
N GLY A 104 37.44 -6.32 28.44
CA GLY A 104 36.13 -6.99 28.51
C GLY A 104 34.92 -6.10 28.20
N GLY A 105 35.12 -4.84 27.81
CA GLY A 105 34.07 -3.95 27.35
C GLY A 105 33.48 -4.33 25.98
N PRO A 106 32.34 -3.74 25.60
CA PRO A 106 31.70 -3.95 24.30
C PRO A 106 32.57 -3.55 23.11
N ILE A 107 32.32 -4.19 21.97
CA ILE A 107 32.86 -3.81 20.66
C ILE A 107 31.74 -3.17 19.85
N PHE A 108 32.00 -2.04 19.21
CA PHE A 108 31.03 -1.32 18.38
C PHE A 108 31.54 -1.31 16.93
N LEU A 109 30.88 -2.06 16.05
CA LEU A 109 31.19 -2.13 14.63
C LEU A 109 30.25 -1.22 13.86
N TYR A 110 30.77 -0.09 13.35
CA TYR A 110 30.10 0.71 12.34
C TYR A 110 30.38 0.14 10.94
N HIS A 111 29.34 -0.10 10.15
CA HIS A 111 29.49 -0.60 8.79
C HIS A 111 29.55 0.53 7.77
N GLY A 112 30.59 0.56 6.95
CA GLY A 112 30.82 1.56 5.91
C GLY A 112 29.88 1.49 4.70
N ALA A 113 28.73 0.84 4.84
CA ALA A 113 27.66 0.74 3.84
C ALA A 113 28.19 0.54 2.41
N GLU A 114 27.74 1.32 1.43
CA GLU A 114 28.13 1.31 0.03
C GLU A 114 29.30 2.27 -0.30
N SER A 115 30.31 2.40 0.57
CA SER A 115 31.35 3.44 0.43
C SER A 115 32.78 3.04 0.82
N ASN A 116 33.76 3.62 0.13
CA ASN A 116 35.19 3.64 0.48
C ASN A 116 35.44 4.42 1.79
N MET A 117 35.84 3.73 2.84
CA MET A 117 35.95 4.29 4.19
C MET A 117 37.29 5.00 4.48
N SER A 118 38.22 5.07 3.52
CA SER A 118 39.59 5.60 3.74
C SER A 118 39.61 6.97 4.42
N ASP A 119 38.80 7.91 3.92
CA ASP A 119 38.78 9.30 4.37
C ASP A 119 37.72 9.56 5.47
N TYR A 120 36.81 8.60 5.70
CA TYR A 120 35.65 8.75 6.58
C TYR A 120 35.79 7.99 7.90
N ALA A 121 36.54 6.87 7.94
CA ALA A 121 36.63 5.98 9.10
C ALA A 121 37.15 6.68 10.36
N SER A 122 38.11 7.61 10.23
CA SER A 122 38.63 8.32 11.39
C SER A 122 37.56 9.21 12.02
N TRP A 123 36.83 9.98 11.20
CA TRP A 123 35.78 10.89 11.67
C TRP A 123 34.64 10.12 12.34
N TRP A 124 34.18 9.01 11.75
CA TRP A 124 33.18 8.13 12.37
C TRP A 124 33.60 7.63 13.75
N LEU A 125 34.90 7.36 13.96
CA LEU A 125 35.41 6.79 15.21
C LEU A 125 35.80 7.81 16.28
N SER A 126 36.23 9.02 15.90
CA SER A 126 36.77 10.03 16.84
C SER A 126 36.04 11.37 16.90
N GLU A 127 35.10 11.65 15.98
CA GLU A 127 34.38 12.93 15.89
C GLU A 127 32.85 12.78 15.76
N SER A 128 32.31 11.60 15.44
CA SER A 128 30.85 11.36 15.34
C SER A 128 30.20 10.99 16.68
N PHE A 129 28.86 10.84 16.68
CA PHE A 129 28.04 10.34 17.79
C PHE A 129 28.55 9.04 18.45
N LEU A 130 29.27 8.19 17.69
CA LEU A 130 29.87 6.95 18.19
C LEU A 130 30.90 7.22 19.30
N THR A 131 31.64 8.33 19.22
CA THR A 131 32.71 8.68 20.18
C THR A 131 32.18 8.74 21.62
N ASP A 132 31.01 9.34 21.81
CA ASP A 132 30.26 9.43 23.06
C ASP A 132 29.89 8.05 23.61
N ILE A 133 29.41 7.16 22.74
CA ILE A 133 29.02 5.78 23.08
C ILE A 133 30.26 5.00 23.55
N LEU A 134 31.38 5.12 22.82
CA LEU A 134 32.65 4.48 23.18
C LEU A 134 33.15 4.96 24.55
N GLN A 135 33.10 6.27 24.81
CA GLN A 135 33.52 6.86 26.09
C GLN A 135 32.61 6.41 27.25
N GLN A 136 31.29 6.42 27.07
CA GLN A 136 30.32 6.05 28.12
C GLN A 136 30.46 4.56 28.51
N PHE A 137 30.53 3.66 27.53
CA PHE A 137 30.56 2.21 27.79
C PHE A 137 31.97 1.63 27.94
N GLY A 138 33.03 2.43 27.71
CA GLY A 138 34.41 1.95 27.69
C GLY A 138 34.67 0.97 26.55
N GLY A 139 34.06 1.22 25.39
CA GLY A 139 34.06 0.33 24.23
C GLY A 139 35.25 0.51 23.29
N MET A 140 35.38 -0.42 22.35
CA MET A 140 36.29 -0.32 21.21
C MET A 140 35.47 -0.04 19.95
N GLY A 141 35.80 1.04 19.25
CA GLY A 141 35.20 1.35 17.96
C GLY A 141 35.92 0.62 16.83
N ILE A 142 35.14 0.08 15.89
CA ILE A 142 35.62 -0.48 14.64
C ILE A 142 34.78 0.12 13.50
N VAL A 143 35.43 0.56 12.42
CA VAL A 143 34.77 0.78 11.13
C VAL A 143 35.16 -0.38 10.21
N PHE A 144 34.17 -1.06 9.64
CA PHE A 144 34.38 -2.16 8.69
C PHE A 144 33.94 -1.70 7.29
N GLU A 145 34.81 -1.82 6.30
CA GLU A 145 34.49 -1.48 4.90
C GLU A 145 33.83 -2.68 4.21
N HIS A 146 32.86 -2.40 3.33
CA HIS A 146 32.08 -3.44 2.67
C HIS A 146 32.87 -4.11 1.53
N ARG A 147 32.64 -5.42 1.31
CA ARG A 147 33.19 -6.12 0.15
C ARG A 147 32.89 -5.39 -1.16
N TYR A 148 33.86 -5.31 -2.07
CA TYR A 148 33.82 -4.58 -3.35
C TYR A 148 33.87 -3.04 -3.29
N TYR A 149 33.83 -2.42 -2.11
CA TYR A 149 33.95 -0.95 -1.98
C TYR A 149 35.36 -0.52 -1.59
N GLY A 150 35.80 0.63 -2.10
CA GLY A 150 37.11 1.22 -1.81
C GLY A 150 38.28 0.27 -2.06
N GLY A 151 38.90 -0.21 -0.98
CA GLY A 151 40.06 -1.12 -1.02
C GLY A 151 39.75 -2.55 -0.60
N SER A 152 38.50 -2.87 -0.26
CA SER A 152 38.06 -4.16 0.29
C SER A 152 37.43 -5.04 -0.79
N SER A 153 38.10 -5.23 -1.92
CA SER A 153 37.54 -5.99 -3.05
C SER A 153 38.34 -7.23 -3.42
N PRO A 154 37.69 -8.37 -3.73
CA PRO A 154 38.31 -9.50 -4.43
C PRO A 154 38.84 -9.14 -5.83
N TYR A 155 38.18 -8.20 -6.53
CA TYR A 155 38.53 -7.79 -7.89
C TYR A 155 38.39 -6.27 -8.07
N MET A 156 39.30 -5.62 -8.80
CA MET A 156 39.27 -4.16 -9.00
C MET A 156 38.04 -3.75 -9.84
N VAL A 157 37.01 -3.19 -9.18
CA VAL A 157 35.75 -2.79 -9.84
C VAL A 157 36.04 -1.72 -10.88
N THR A 158 35.60 -1.97 -12.11
CA THR A 158 35.93 -1.18 -13.31
C THR A 158 34.80 -1.28 -14.33
N VAL A 159 34.74 -0.32 -15.25
CA VAL A 159 33.70 -0.23 -16.29
C VAL A 159 33.62 -1.50 -17.15
N ASP A 160 34.77 -2.07 -17.51
CA ASP A 160 34.88 -3.27 -18.36
C ASP A 160 34.85 -4.60 -17.58
N MET A 161 34.47 -4.58 -16.29
CA MET A 161 34.45 -5.77 -15.43
C MET A 161 33.44 -6.84 -15.92
N PRO A 162 33.84 -8.12 -16.03
CA PRO A 162 32.90 -9.22 -16.29
C PRO A 162 31.89 -9.35 -15.15
N ALA A 163 30.61 -9.55 -15.47
CA ALA A 163 29.54 -9.66 -14.46
C ALA A 163 29.78 -10.83 -13.47
N ALA A 164 30.44 -11.90 -13.94
CA ALA A 164 30.86 -13.03 -13.11
C ALA A 164 31.76 -12.63 -11.93
N ASN A 165 32.54 -11.55 -12.03
CA ASN A 165 33.39 -11.07 -10.95
C ASN A 165 32.58 -10.38 -9.83
N LEU A 166 31.35 -9.95 -10.10
CA LEU A 166 30.45 -9.33 -9.12
C LEU A 166 29.49 -10.34 -8.47
N GLN A 167 29.51 -11.62 -8.85
CA GLN A 167 28.59 -12.64 -8.31
C GLN A 167 28.67 -12.81 -6.77
N TYR A 168 29.80 -12.45 -6.16
CA TYR A 168 30.00 -12.49 -4.71
C TYR A 168 29.69 -11.16 -4.00
N LEU A 169 29.32 -10.11 -4.75
CA LEU A 169 28.78 -8.87 -4.19
C LEU A 169 27.28 -9.06 -3.92
N THR A 170 26.98 -9.64 -2.77
CA THR A 170 25.61 -9.81 -2.26
C THR A 170 25.54 -9.53 -0.77
N THR A 171 24.38 -9.06 -0.30
CA THR A 171 24.07 -8.86 1.12
C THR A 171 24.25 -10.16 1.92
N ALA A 172 23.95 -11.31 1.32
CA ALA A 172 24.13 -12.61 1.96
C ALA A 172 25.59 -12.88 2.36
N GLN A 173 26.54 -12.46 1.53
CA GLN A 173 27.99 -12.61 1.72
C GLN A 173 28.55 -11.48 2.60
N ALA A 174 28.12 -10.23 2.41
CA ALA A 174 28.55 -9.09 3.24
C ALA A 174 28.21 -9.30 4.73
N LEU A 175 27.01 -9.82 5.02
CA LEU A 175 26.63 -10.22 6.39
C LEU A 175 27.48 -11.39 6.93
N ALA A 176 28.06 -12.23 6.08
CA ALA A 176 28.96 -13.31 6.50
C ALA A 176 30.39 -12.81 6.74
N ASP A 177 30.87 -11.78 6.04
CA ASP A 177 32.18 -11.15 6.29
C ASP A 177 32.29 -10.62 7.73
N VAL A 178 31.27 -9.90 8.17
CA VAL A 178 31.20 -9.28 9.51
C VAL A 178 31.09 -10.32 10.63
N ASP A 179 30.38 -11.43 10.41
CA ASP A 179 30.35 -12.56 11.35
C ASP A 179 31.70 -13.29 11.41
N TYR A 180 32.28 -13.57 10.23
CA TYR A 180 33.60 -14.17 10.08
C TYR A 180 34.69 -13.33 10.77
N PHE A 181 34.62 -12.00 10.61
CA PHE A 181 35.50 -11.01 11.21
C PHE A 181 35.33 -10.94 12.72
N ALA A 182 34.10 -10.76 13.24
CA ALA A 182 33.86 -10.66 14.69
C ALA A 182 34.38 -11.88 15.45
N ASN A 183 34.19 -13.08 14.88
CA ASN A 183 34.71 -14.33 15.44
C ASN A 183 36.24 -14.52 15.33
N ARG A 184 36.97 -13.63 14.64
CA ARG A 184 38.43 -13.71 14.40
C ARG A 184 39.22 -12.46 14.79
N PHE A 185 38.54 -11.37 15.11
CA PHE A 185 39.14 -10.06 15.36
C PHE A 185 40.19 -10.09 16.47
N LYS A 186 41.33 -9.44 16.21
CA LYS A 186 42.42 -9.24 17.16
C LYS A 186 42.83 -7.76 17.16
N SER A 187 43.14 -7.26 18.36
CA SER A 187 43.65 -5.91 18.60
C SER A 187 45.10 -6.03 19.05
N GLU A 188 46.01 -5.25 18.45
CA GLU A 188 47.44 -5.26 18.79
C GLU A 188 47.68 -5.00 20.28
N LYS A 189 47.05 -3.96 20.82
CA LYS A 189 47.24 -3.47 22.21
C LYS A 189 46.62 -4.38 23.26
N TYR A 190 45.68 -5.25 22.86
CA TYR A 190 44.89 -6.09 23.77
C TYR A 190 44.84 -7.56 23.29
N ALA A 191 45.91 -8.06 22.68
CA ALA A 191 45.93 -9.36 22.00
C ALA A 191 45.52 -10.55 22.90
N GLU A 192 45.93 -10.53 24.18
CA GLU A 192 45.67 -11.59 25.17
C GLU A 192 44.21 -11.66 25.66
N ILE A 193 43.37 -10.67 25.31
CA ILE A 193 41.96 -10.63 25.72
C ILE A 193 41.10 -11.20 24.60
N ASP A 194 40.46 -12.34 24.84
CA ASP A 194 39.44 -12.88 23.94
C ASP A 194 38.27 -11.89 23.80
N LYS A 195 38.10 -11.37 22.57
CA LYS A 195 37.05 -10.42 22.17
C LYS A 195 36.07 -11.05 21.18
N SER A 196 36.03 -12.38 21.08
CA SER A 196 34.99 -13.05 20.31
C SER A 196 33.59 -12.73 20.88
N PRO A 197 32.52 -12.84 20.06
CA PRO A 197 31.15 -12.60 20.52
C PRO A 197 30.70 -13.47 21.69
N LYS A 198 31.40 -14.58 21.94
CA LYS A 198 31.18 -15.50 23.06
C LYS A 198 31.74 -14.98 24.39
N LYS A 199 32.45 -13.84 24.39
CA LYS A 199 33.09 -13.22 25.57
C LYS A 199 32.74 -11.76 25.79
N VAL A 200 32.53 -11.00 24.73
CA VAL A 200 32.15 -9.58 24.79
C VAL A 200 30.97 -9.31 23.86
N PRO A 201 30.02 -8.43 24.22
CA PRO A 201 28.92 -8.07 23.35
C PRO A 201 29.44 -7.21 22.19
N TRP A 202 29.14 -7.62 20.95
CA TRP A 202 29.33 -6.82 19.75
C TRP A 202 28.03 -6.08 19.42
N ILE A 203 28.13 -4.78 19.16
CA ILE A 203 27.02 -3.91 18.78
C ILE A 203 27.26 -3.49 17.33
N PHE A 204 26.27 -3.70 16.46
CA PHE A 204 26.35 -3.29 15.05
C PHE A 204 25.73 -1.89 14.88
N LEU A 205 26.37 -1.01 14.12
CA LEU A 205 25.80 0.31 13.76
C LEU A 205 25.88 0.51 12.26
N GLY A 206 24.86 1.17 11.70
CA GLY A 206 24.89 1.61 10.32
C GLY A 206 23.74 2.55 9.99
N ILE A 207 23.92 3.24 8.86
CA ILE A 207 23.00 4.22 8.30
C ILE A 207 22.68 3.79 6.86
N SER A 208 21.48 4.08 6.35
CA SER A 208 21.06 3.70 4.98
C SER A 208 21.15 2.19 4.74
N TYR A 209 21.78 1.72 3.65
CA TYR A 209 22.08 0.31 3.43
C TYR A 209 22.97 -0.30 4.54
N GLY A 210 23.84 0.48 5.18
CA GLY A 210 24.53 0.06 6.42
C GLY A 210 23.55 -0.19 7.57
N GLY A 211 22.45 0.55 7.64
CA GLY A 211 21.33 0.33 8.57
C GLY A 211 20.54 -0.93 8.23
N ASN A 212 20.30 -1.21 6.94
CA ASN A 212 19.76 -2.51 6.50
C ASN A 212 20.66 -3.65 6.99
N LEU A 213 21.97 -3.57 6.78
CA LEU A 213 22.93 -4.55 7.30
C LEU A 213 22.89 -4.66 8.83
N ALA A 214 22.71 -3.56 9.57
CA ALA A 214 22.59 -3.57 11.03
C ALA A 214 21.34 -4.32 11.52
N SER A 215 20.20 -4.14 10.84
CA SER A 215 18.99 -4.93 11.09
C SER A 215 19.21 -6.40 10.69
N TYR A 216 19.68 -6.66 9.48
CA TYR A 216 19.79 -8.02 8.94
C TYR A 216 20.87 -8.86 9.66
N ALA A 217 21.89 -8.23 10.24
CA ALA A 217 22.88 -8.88 11.11
C ALA A 217 22.26 -9.36 12.43
N ARG A 218 21.25 -8.67 12.96
CA ARG A 218 20.48 -9.10 14.14
C ARG A 218 19.49 -10.23 13.84
N GLU A 219 18.97 -10.30 12.63
CA GLU A 219 18.17 -11.45 12.16
C GLU A 219 19.06 -12.70 11.95
N LYS A 220 20.15 -12.54 11.18
CA LYS A 220 20.94 -13.68 10.66
C LYS A 220 22.06 -14.14 11.60
N TYR A 221 22.69 -13.24 12.35
CA TYR A 221 23.81 -13.53 13.26
C TYR A 221 23.62 -12.97 14.69
N PRO A 222 22.48 -13.22 15.37
CA PRO A 222 22.18 -12.70 16.71
C PRO A 222 23.07 -13.23 17.84
N GLU A 223 23.69 -14.41 17.66
CA GLU A 223 24.73 -14.96 18.54
C GLU A 223 26.06 -14.20 18.44
N THR A 224 26.25 -13.44 17.36
CA THR A 224 27.42 -12.62 17.10
C THR A 224 27.16 -11.16 17.48
N PHE A 225 26.11 -10.55 16.92
CA PHE A 225 25.75 -9.16 17.20
C PHE A 225 24.66 -9.10 18.25
N PHE A 226 25.01 -8.63 19.45
CA PHE A 226 24.16 -8.59 20.64
C PHE A 226 23.02 -7.56 20.54
N ALA A 227 23.28 -6.42 19.91
CA ALA A 227 22.34 -5.30 19.72
C ALA A 227 22.73 -4.51 18.45
N ALA A 228 21.83 -3.66 17.95
CA ALA A 228 22.10 -2.84 16.76
C ALA A 228 21.51 -1.42 16.78
N TYR A 229 22.12 -0.54 15.98
CA TYR A 229 21.66 0.80 15.64
C TYR A 229 21.42 0.86 14.12
N SER A 230 20.19 1.08 13.71
CA SER A 230 19.72 1.00 12.32
C SER A 230 19.06 2.33 11.93
N SER A 231 19.85 3.29 11.46
CA SER A 231 19.36 4.61 11.04
C SER A 231 18.98 4.64 9.56
N SER A 232 17.90 5.35 9.23
CA SER A 232 17.49 5.69 7.85
C SER A 232 17.48 4.49 6.92
N ALA A 233 17.13 3.32 7.46
CA ALA A 233 17.32 2.02 6.81
C ALA A 233 16.13 1.70 5.89
N PRO A 234 16.30 1.63 4.55
CA PRO A 234 15.26 1.20 3.62
C PRO A 234 15.10 -0.33 3.67
N VAL A 235 14.63 -0.86 4.81
CA VAL A 235 14.66 -2.30 5.13
C VAL A 235 13.88 -3.17 4.14
N GLN A 236 12.91 -2.59 3.43
CA GLN A 236 12.18 -3.23 2.35
C GLN A 236 12.93 -3.06 1.01
N ALA A 237 13.20 -4.17 0.32
CA ALA A 237 13.60 -4.17 -1.08
C ALA A 237 12.35 -4.00 -1.99
N GLU A 238 12.39 -3.12 -2.98
CA GLU A 238 11.25 -2.84 -3.86
C GLU A 238 11.73 -2.34 -5.24
N VAL A 239 11.06 -2.78 -6.32
CA VAL A 239 11.49 -2.58 -7.73
C VAL A 239 11.06 -1.23 -8.31
N ASP A 240 10.06 -0.58 -7.72
CA ASP A 240 9.42 0.62 -8.27
C ASP A 240 9.14 1.58 -7.11
N ILE A 241 10.02 2.55 -6.91
CA ILE A 241 10.04 3.37 -5.67
C ILE A 241 9.78 4.85 -5.94
N GLY A 242 8.93 5.16 -6.92
CA GLY A 242 8.53 6.54 -7.26
C GLY A 242 7.98 7.34 -6.06
N ALA A 243 7.42 6.68 -5.04
CA ALA A 243 7.02 7.31 -3.78
C ALA A 243 8.18 8.01 -3.01
N TYR A 244 9.44 7.71 -3.33
CA TYR A 244 10.60 8.53 -2.97
C TYR A 244 10.35 10.02 -3.31
N PHE A 245 9.85 10.30 -4.52
CA PHE A 245 9.54 11.66 -4.97
C PHE A 245 8.22 12.20 -4.43
N ASP A 246 7.30 11.36 -3.91
CA ASP A 246 6.14 11.85 -3.14
C ASP A 246 6.61 12.48 -1.81
N ARG A 247 7.62 11.90 -1.15
CA ARG A 247 8.23 12.49 0.05
C ARG A 247 8.92 13.82 -0.28
N VAL A 248 9.69 13.87 -1.37
CA VAL A 248 10.31 15.11 -1.89
C VAL A 248 9.24 16.16 -2.21
N TYR A 249 8.16 15.79 -2.91
CA TYR A 249 7.07 16.71 -3.24
C TYR A 249 6.42 17.29 -1.98
N ARG A 250 6.14 16.45 -0.97
CA ARG A 250 5.54 16.90 0.30
C ARG A 250 6.47 17.88 1.03
N GLY A 251 7.76 17.62 1.06
CA GLY A 251 8.75 18.52 1.66
C GLY A 251 8.90 19.86 0.91
N ILE A 252 8.91 19.86 -0.42
CA ILE A 252 8.87 21.11 -1.21
C ILE A 252 7.52 21.82 -0.98
N LEU A 253 6.40 21.10 -0.91
CA LEU A 253 5.06 21.69 -0.72
C LEU A 253 4.93 22.40 0.64
N GLU A 254 5.60 21.91 1.68
CA GLU A 254 5.60 22.52 3.02
C GLU A 254 6.48 23.77 3.09
N LEU A 255 7.64 23.77 2.42
CA LEU A 255 8.60 24.88 2.42
C LEU A 255 8.30 25.95 1.36
N ASP A 256 7.85 25.56 0.18
CA ASP A 256 7.49 26.41 -0.96
C ASP A 256 6.33 25.79 -1.78
N PRO A 257 5.06 26.03 -1.35
CA PRO A 257 3.89 25.44 -1.99
C PRO A 257 3.69 25.86 -3.45
N ALA A 258 4.21 27.03 -3.83
CA ALA A 258 4.14 27.54 -5.20
C ALA A 258 5.11 26.78 -6.11
N CYS A 259 6.32 26.51 -5.62
CA CYS A 259 7.33 25.76 -6.37
C CYS A 259 6.85 24.33 -6.66
N ALA A 260 6.35 23.61 -5.63
CA ALA A 260 5.85 22.25 -5.79
C ALA A 260 4.80 22.14 -6.92
N ARG A 261 3.81 23.05 -6.92
CA ARG A 261 2.76 23.12 -7.94
C ARG A 261 3.28 23.52 -9.32
N ASN A 262 4.21 24.46 -9.38
CA ASN A 262 4.87 24.89 -10.62
C ASN A 262 5.67 23.72 -11.26
N MET A 263 6.41 22.96 -10.45
CA MET A 263 7.14 21.77 -10.92
C MET A 263 6.19 20.67 -11.40
N HIS A 264 5.13 20.39 -10.65
CA HIS A 264 4.13 19.38 -11.01
C HIS A 264 3.42 19.70 -12.33
N SER A 265 2.95 20.93 -12.50
CA SER A 265 2.38 21.40 -13.78
C SER A 265 3.36 21.22 -14.95
N ALA A 266 4.61 21.63 -14.76
CA ALA A 266 5.61 21.57 -15.81
C ALA A 266 5.94 20.12 -16.21
N ILE A 267 6.07 19.18 -15.26
CA ILE A 267 6.39 17.79 -15.59
C ILE A 267 5.22 17.05 -16.27
N VAL A 268 3.97 17.34 -15.87
CA VAL A 268 2.77 16.83 -16.54
C VAL A 268 2.71 17.30 -18.00
N TYR A 269 2.96 18.59 -18.25
CA TYR A 269 3.04 19.12 -19.63
C TYR A 269 4.20 18.52 -20.44
N ILE A 270 5.36 18.25 -19.81
CA ILE A 270 6.49 17.59 -20.46
C ILE A 270 6.09 16.16 -20.87
N ASP A 271 5.43 15.40 -20.01
CA ASP A 271 4.92 14.05 -20.32
C ASP A 271 3.87 14.03 -21.45
N GLU A 272 3.01 15.06 -21.52
CA GLU A 272 2.14 15.30 -22.67
C GLU A 272 2.95 15.55 -23.96
N GLN A 273 3.94 16.46 -23.93
CA GLN A 273 4.72 16.76 -25.14
C GLN A 273 5.56 15.58 -25.62
N LEU A 274 6.07 14.75 -24.70
CA LEU A 274 6.80 13.51 -25.05
C LEU A 274 5.88 12.46 -25.69
N SER A 275 4.61 12.38 -25.29
CA SER A 275 3.64 11.38 -25.79
C SER A 275 2.89 11.76 -27.07
N ASN A 276 2.75 13.05 -27.38
CA ASN A 276 1.81 13.55 -28.40
C ASN A 276 2.26 13.31 -29.85
N SER A 277 3.41 13.86 -30.27
CA SER A 277 3.99 13.60 -31.61
C SER A 277 5.53 13.64 -31.59
N THR A 278 6.16 13.16 -32.67
CA THR A 278 7.63 13.20 -32.82
C THR A 278 8.15 14.64 -32.84
N GLU A 279 7.39 15.58 -33.39
CA GLU A 279 7.70 17.01 -33.39
C GLU A 279 7.62 17.62 -31.98
N THR A 280 6.61 17.28 -31.18
CA THR A 280 6.50 17.79 -29.79
C THR A 280 7.56 17.18 -28.87
N ASN A 281 7.85 15.88 -29.04
CA ASN A 281 8.91 15.18 -28.31
C ASN A 281 10.30 15.78 -28.62
N THR A 282 10.57 16.03 -29.90
CA THR A 282 11.79 16.71 -30.37
C THR A 282 11.87 18.13 -29.80
N ALA A 283 10.79 18.91 -29.89
CA ALA A 283 10.76 20.30 -29.44
C ALA A 283 10.95 20.43 -27.92
N ILE A 284 10.34 19.56 -27.10
CA ILE A 284 10.50 19.64 -25.64
C ILE A 284 11.90 19.21 -25.19
N LYS A 285 12.51 18.20 -25.82
CA LYS A 285 13.92 17.84 -25.57
C LYS A 285 14.86 18.97 -25.98
N GLN A 286 14.68 19.55 -27.17
CA GLN A 286 15.51 20.67 -27.65
C GLN A 286 15.35 21.93 -26.78
N LEU A 287 14.17 22.17 -26.20
CA LEU A 287 13.94 23.31 -25.29
C LEU A 287 14.84 23.26 -24.05
N PHE A 288 14.99 22.07 -23.45
CA PHE A 288 15.77 21.86 -22.23
C PHE A 288 17.26 21.54 -22.49
N LEU A 289 17.58 20.87 -23.60
CA LEU A 289 18.91 20.33 -23.88
C LEU A 289 19.66 21.06 -25.02
N GLY A 290 18.97 21.88 -25.81
CA GLY A 290 19.50 22.49 -27.02
C GLY A 290 19.55 21.53 -28.23
N PRO A 291 20.09 21.98 -29.37
CA PRO A 291 20.16 21.18 -30.61
C PRO A 291 20.92 19.86 -30.43
N GLY A 292 20.36 18.76 -30.93
CA GLY A 292 20.90 17.40 -30.75
C GLY A 292 20.47 16.73 -29.45
N GLY A 293 19.75 17.43 -28.56
CA GLY A 293 19.17 16.85 -27.35
C GLY A 293 18.11 15.78 -27.64
N GLU A 294 17.40 15.91 -28.75
CA GLU A 294 16.38 14.97 -29.24
C GLU A 294 16.90 13.54 -29.51
N ALA A 295 18.23 13.37 -29.64
CA ALA A 295 18.87 12.08 -29.86
C ALA A 295 18.98 11.20 -28.59
N ASN A 296 18.52 11.69 -27.43
CA ASN A 296 18.46 10.95 -26.17
C ASN A 296 17.05 10.31 -26.01
N SER A 297 16.97 9.18 -25.31
CA SER A 297 15.68 8.53 -25.05
C SER A 297 14.78 9.37 -24.13
N ASP A 298 13.50 9.05 -24.07
CA ASP A 298 12.57 9.73 -23.17
C ASP A 298 12.95 9.50 -21.69
N GLY A 299 13.45 8.30 -21.37
CA GLY A 299 13.97 7.97 -20.04
C GLY A 299 15.27 8.70 -19.69
N ASP A 300 16.24 8.75 -20.62
CA ASP A 300 17.47 9.52 -20.45
C ASP A 300 17.16 11.00 -20.12
N PHE A 301 16.14 11.55 -20.78
CA PHE A 301 15.67 12.92 -20.58
C PHE A 301 14.93 13.09 -19.23
N ALA A 302 14.02 12.17 -18.90
CA ALA A 302 13.26 12.18 -17.63
C ALA A 302 14.16 12.14 -16.38
N ASP A 303 15.08 11.17 -16.34
CA ASP A 303 16.09 11.02 -15.27
C ASP A 303 17.07 12.21 -15.24
N THR A 304 17.29 12.89 -16.37
CA THR A 304 18.07 14.12 -16.40
C THR A 304 17.33 15.34 -15.80
N LEU A 305 16.00 15.39 -15.84
CA LEU A 305 15.22 16.41 -15.12
C LEU A 305 15.15 16.14 -13.61
N ALA A 306 15.28 14.87 -13.18
CA ALA A 306 15.26 14.49 -11.78
C ALA A 306 16.52 14.91 -10.98
N ILE A 307 17.61 15.30 -11.67
CA ILE A 307 18.93 15.61 -11.07
C ILE A 307 18.83 16.57 -9.87
N GLN A 308 18.02 17.61 -10.00
CA GLN A 308 17.85 18.67 -9.00
C GLN A 308 17.17 18.22 -7.69
N PHE A 309 16.62 17.00 -7.65
CA PHE A 309 15.95 16.43 -6.49
C PHE A 309 16.84 15.48 -5.67
N TRP A 310 17.99 15.03 -6.19
CA TRP A 310 18.84 14.05 -5.49
C TRP A 310 19.38 14.58 -4.16
N ASP A 311 19.79 15.85 -4.12
CA ASP A 311 20.29 16.48 -2.90
C ASP A 311 19.21 16.72 -1.81
N PHE A 312 17.93 16.52 -2.11
CA PHE A 312 16.86 16.64 -1.11
C PHE A 312 17.05 15.66 0.05
N GLN A 313 17.57 14.46 -0.20
CA GLN A 313 17.85 13.49 0.87
C GLN A 313 18.95 13.98 1.84
N ASN A 314 19.79 14.94 1.43
CA ASN A 314 20.96 15.41 2.19
C ASN A 314 20.63 16.63 3.05
N SER A 315 19.91 17.60 2.49
CA SER A 315 19.65 18.92 3.12
C SER A 315 18.35 19.60 2.65
N GLY A 316 17.43 18.85 2.04
CA GLY A 316 16.13 19.35 1.60
C GLY A 316 16.23 20.33 0.43
N MET A 317 15.84 21.59 0.64
CA MET A 317 15.88 22.61 -0.40
C MET A 317 17.21 23.39 -0.47
N ASP A 318 17.96 23.42 0.62
CA ASP A 318 19.27 24.08 0.76
C ASP A 318 20.42 23.14 0.37
N ASP A 319 21.60 23.69 0.07
CA ASP A 319 22.88 22.97 0.04
C ASP A 319 23.98 23.87 0.64
N GLU A 320 24.52 23.50 1.80
CA GLU A 320 25.57 24.26 2.50
C GLU A 320 26.85 24.45 1.66
N SER A 321 27.04 23.66 0.59
CA SER A 321 28.16 23.77 -0.35
C SER A 321 27.95 24.76 -1.49
N SER A 322 26.74 25.33 -1.64
CA SER A 322 26.36 26.32 -2.66
C SER A 322 26.20 27.72 -2.02
N PRO A 323 27.28 28.51 -1.85
CA PRO A 323 27.30 29.73 -1.03
C PRO A 323 26.48 30.93 -1.58
N ASP A 324 25.75 30.74 -2.68
CA ASP A 324 24.88 31.73 -3.32
C ASP A 324 23.50 31.18 -3.72
N ASP A 325 23.12 29.98 -3.24
CA ASP A 325 21.90 29.24 -3.62
C ASP A 325 21.72 28.99 -5.14
N THR A 326 22.73 29.22 -5.99
CA THR A 326 22.56 29.13 -7.46
C THR A 326 22.55 27.70 -7.99
N GLN A 327 22.99 26.70 -7.24
CA GLN A 327 22.92 25.28 -7.63
C GLN A 327 22.23 24.46 -6.54
N THR A 328 21.05 24.92 -6.11
CA THR A 328 20.19 24.26 -5.12
C THR A 328 18.76 24.15 -5.63
N LEU A 329 17.98 23.25 -5.03
CA LEU A 329 16.55 23.10 -5.32
C LEU A 329 15.76 24.39 -4.99
N LYS A 330 16.13 25.06 -3.89
CA LYS A 330 15.69 26.43 -3.55
C LYS A 330 16.01 27.45 -4.65
N GLY A 331 17.17 27.36 -5.28
CA GLY A 331 17.53 28.15 -6.46
C GLY A 331 16.61 27.93 -7.67
N VAL A 332 16.24 26.67 -7.94
CA VAL A 332 15.24 26.32 -8.97
C VAL A 332 13.88 26.93 -8.60
N CYS A 333 13.44 26.75 -7.35
CA CYS A 333 12.17 27.27 -6.86
C CYS A 333 12.09 28.80 -6.96
N ALA A 334 13.12 29.54 -6.54
CA ALA A 334 13.19 30.99 -6.67
C ALA A 334 13.09 31.46 -8.14
N HIS A 335 13.66 30.72 -9.09
CA HIS A 335 13.57 31.01 -10.51
C HIS A 335 12.19 30.66 -11.11
N LEU A 336 11.58 29.53 -10.71
CA LEU A 336 10.21 29.17 -11.14
C LEU A 336 9.16 30.13 -10.57
N ASN A 337 9.31 30.54 -9.32
CA ASN A 337 8.38 31.43 -8.62
C ASN A 337 8.55 32.90 -8.99
N THR A 338 9.48 33.26 -9.87
CA THR A 338 9.63 34.63 -10.40
C THR A 338 9.46 34.66 -11.90
N ASP A 339 8.73 35.64 -12.43
CA ASP A 339 8.70 35.91 -13.87
C ASP A 339 9.77 36.91 -14.32
N ILE A 340 9.90 37.14 -15.63
CA ILE A 340 10.93 38.02 -16.21
C ILE A 340 10.77 39.52 -15.85
N ALA A 341 9.68 39.90 -15.19
CA ALA A 341 9.46 41.24 -14.64
C ALA A 341 9.64 41.27 -13.11
N ASN A 342 10.19 40.19 -12.52
CA ASN A 342 10.31 39.94 -11.09
C ASN A 342 8.95 39.88 -10.35
N SER A 343 7.89 39.45 -11.04
CA SER A 343 6.60 39.17 -10.40
C SER A 343 6.65 37.82 -9.69
N THR A 344 6.21 37.74 -8.43
CA THR A 344 6.17 36.49 -7.65
C THR A 344 4.94 35.64 -7.98
N SER A 345 5.10 34.31 -7.98
CA SER A 345 4.02 33.34 -8.13
C SER A 345 2.98 33.46 -7.02
N PRO A 346 1.68 33.26 -7.31
CA PRO A 346 0.69 32.95 -6.28
C PRO A 346 0.98 31.56 -5.68
N VAL A 347 0.39 31.28 -4.50
CA VAL A 347 0.59 30.03 -3.73
C VAL A 347 0.06 28.81 -4.48
N GLU A 348 -0.93 29.01 -5.35
CA GLU A 348 -1.54 28.02 -6.23
C GLU A 348 -0.66 27.67 -7.45
N GLY A 349 0.44 28.39 -7.68
CA GLY A 349 1.29 28.27 -8.86
C GLY A 349 0.79 29.08 -10.07
N TRP A 350 1.64 29.19 -11.08
CA TRP A 350 1.38 29.99 -12.29
C TRP A 350 0.35 29.37 -13.26
N GLU A 351 -0.16 28.17 -13.01
CA GLU A 351 -0.95 27.41 -13.99
C GLU A 351 -2.15 28.20 -14.53
N THR A 352 -2.93 28.81 -13.63
CA THR A 352 -4.15 29.55 -13.96
C THR A 352 -3.90 30.91 -14.63
N THR A 353 -2.64 31.39 -14.66
CA THR A 353 -2.29 32.77 -15.07
C THR A 353 -1.23 32.86 -16.17
N LYS A 354 -0.40 31.82 -16.34
CA LYS A 354 0.63 31.69 -17.38
C LYS A 354 0.54 30.37 -18.16
N GLY A 355 0.00 29.31 -17.53
CA GLY A 355 -0.15 27.97 -18.11
C GLY A 355 1.10 27.11 -18.10
N SER A 356 0.94 25.80 -17.99
CA SER A 356 2.02 24.80 -17.85
C SER A 356 3.16 24.92 -18.85
N LYS A 357 2.84 25.18 -20.12
CA LYS A 357 3.82 25.45 -21.18
C LYS A 357 4.78 26.59 -20.84
N TRP A 358 4.29 27.67 -20.23
CA TRP A 358 5.13 28.78 -19.81
C TRP A 358 6.05 28.37 -18.65
N ILE A 359 5.55 27.56 -17.72
CA ILE A 359 6.31 27.10 -16.54
C ILE A 359 7.42 26.13 -16.96
N ALA A 360 7.13 25.17 -17.85
CA ALA A 360 8.14 24.31 -18.46
C ALA A 360 9.20 25.10 -19.25
N THR A 361 8.78 26.17 -19.96
CA THR A 361 9.70 27.10 -20.64
C THR A 361 10.58 27.87 -19.63
N ARG A 362 10.01 28.28 -18.49
CA ARG A 362 10.73 28.95 -17.40
C ARG A 362 11.76 28.01 -16.75
N TRP A 363 11.40 26.75 -16.49
CA TRP A 363 12.32 25.73 -15.98
C TRP A 363 13.49 25.48 -16.95
N ALA A 364 13.21 25.29 -18.25
CA ALA A 364 14.24 25.15 -19.27
C ALA A 364 15.19 26.37 -19.34
N SER A 365 14.68 27.57 -19.03
CA SER A 365 15.47 28.81 -18.98
C SER A 365 16.29 29.00 -17.70
N TYR A 366 16.37 28.01 -16.78
CA TYR A 366 17.18 28.09 -15.56
C TYR A 366 18.68 27.92 -15.90
N PRO A 367 19.52 28.97 -15.80
CA PRO A 367 20.89 28.90 -16.32
C PRO A 367 21.78 27.80 -15.72
N PRO A 368 21.73 27.51 -14.40
CA PRO A 368 22.53 26.45 -13.77
C PRO A 368 22.22 25.02 -14.23
N LEU A 369 21.05 24.78 -14.85
CA LEU A 369 20.61 23.44 -15.28
C LEU A 369 21.65 22.74 -16.17
N ILE A 370 22.31 23.48 -17.06
CA ILE A 370 23.31 22.89 -17.98
C ILE A 370 24.64 22.60 -17.28
N ASP A 371 25.04 23.40 -16.28
CA ASP A 371 26.21 23.11 -15.45
C ASP A 371 25.97 21.86 -14.58
N TRP A 372 24.74 21.68 -14.06
CA TRP A 372 24.32 20.43 -13.43
C TRP A 372 24.34 19.24 -14.39
N ILE A 373 23.73 19.33 -15.57
CA ILE A 373 23.72 18.23 -16.57
C ILE A 373 25.15 17.84 -16.98
N TYR A 374 26.07 18.81 -17.08
CA TYR A 374 27.48 18.53 -17.30
C TYR A 374 28.15 17.86 -16.09
N ALA A 375 27.94 18.37 -14.87
CA ALA A 375 28.56 17.82 -13.66
C ALA A 375 28.11 16.38 -13.36
N TYR A 376 26.80 16.16 -13.42
CA TYR A 376 26.15 14.89 -13.10
C TYR A 376 26.22 13.88 -14.25
N LYS A 377 25.62 14.16 -15.42
CA LYS A 377 25.58 13.20 -16.55
C LYS A 377 26.81 13.24 -17.47
N GLY A 378 27.78 14.14 -17.22
CA GLY A 378 28.96 14.31 -18.06
C GLY A 378 28.68 14.87 -19.46
N ALA A 379 27.46 15.37 -19.71
CA ALA A 379 26.95 15.69 -21.04
C ALA A 379 27.09 17.20 -21.34
N ASN A 380 27.75 17.53 -22.45
CA ASN A 380 27.90 18.91 -22.91
C ASN A 380 26.70 19.31 -23.79
N CYS A 381 25.57 19.58 -23.14
CA CYS A 381 24.33 20.02 -23.77
C CYS A 381 24.31 21.55 -23.97
N GLY A 382 23.49 22.06 -24.89
CA GLY A 382 23.42 23.49 -25.20
C GLY A 382 22.37 24.27 -24.42
N GLY A 383 21.32 23.58 -24.00
CA GLY A 383 20.19 24.16 -23.26
C GLY A 383 19.35 25.16 -24.04
N TYR A 384 18.42 25.79 -23.31
CA TYR A 384 17.49 26.81 -23.80
C TYR A 384 18.16 27.99 -24.52
N ALA A 385 19.40 28.34 -24.14
CA ALA A 385 20.18 29.44 -24.70
C ALA A 385 21.38 28.98 -25.55
N ALA A 386 21.29 27.80 -26.18
CA ALA A 386 22.36 27.22 -27.00
C ALA A 386 22.90 28.20 -28.06
N ASN A 387 24.22 28.36 -28.11
CA ASN A 387 24.88 29.19 -29.12
C ASN A 387 25.02 28.40 -30.43
N PRO A 388 24.39 28.83 -31.55
CA PRO A 388 24.42 28.09 -32.82
C PRO A 388 25.82 27.98 -33.45
N ASN A 389 26.81 28.72 -32.95
CA ASN A 389 28.20 28.66 -33.40
C ASN A 389 29.05 27.65 -32.59
N PHE A 390 28.47 26.92 -31.63
CA PHE A 390 29.17 25.96 -30.78
C PHE A 390 28.67 24.53 -31.01
N SER A 391 29.60 23.55 -31.01
CA SER A 391 29.27 22.14 -31.23
C SER A 391 29.05 21.44 -29.89
N TYR A 392 27.79 21.14 -29.59
CA TYR A 392 27.37 20.42 -28.40
C TYR A 392 27.43 18.90 -28.59
N THR A 393 27.61 18.16 -27.50
CA THR A 393 27.65 16.68 -27.48
C THR A 393 26.77 16.17 -26.35
N CYS A 394 25.46 16.44 -26.47
CA CYS A 394 24.44 16.07 -25.49
C CYS A 394 24.12 14.57 -25.56
N LYS A 395 24.86 13.77 -24.80
CA LYS A 395 24.65 12.32 -24.63
C LYS A 395 24.58 11.99 -23.14
N LEU A 396 23.35 11.80 -22.67
CA LEU A 396 22.97 11.70 -21.26
C LEU A 396 23.18 10.29 -20.69
N GLY A 397 22.69 9.26 -21.40
CA GLY A 397 22.73 7.86 -20.98
C GLY A 397 24.11 7.20 -21.05
N ARG A 398 25.04 7.66 -20.21
CA ARG A 398 26.35 7.04 -20.00
C ARG A 398 26.28 5.97 -18.91
N ILE A 399 27.20 5.03 -18.98
CA ILE A 399 27.49 4.09 -17.89
C ILE A 399 28.35 4.79 -16.83
N LEU A 400 28.28 4.33 -15.58
CA LEU A 400 29.09 4.83 -14.47
C LEU A 400 30.56 4.49 -14.69
N ASP A 401 31.47 5.37 -14.24
CA ASP A 401 32.92 5.24 -14.41
C ASP A 401 33.72 5.17 -13.09
N ASP A 402 33.05 5.21 -11.93
CA ASP A 402 33.63 5.03 -10.60
C ASP A 402 33.27 3.66 -9.98
N GLY A 403 34.17 3.12 -9.16
CA GLY A 403 34.06 1.74 -8.65
C GLY A 403 32.90 1.51 -7.67
N ASP A 404 32.71 2.44 -6.73
CA ASP A 404 31.72 2.29 -5.65
C ASP A 404 30.28 2.40 -6.22
N SER A 405 29.99 3.33 -7.13
CA SER A 405 28.65 3.40 -7.75
C SER A 405 28.40 2.26 -8.75
N ILE A 406 29.43 1.69 -9.38
CA ILE A 406 29.28 0.44 -10.18
C ILE A 406 28.91 -0.74 -9.27
N ALA A 407 29.56 -0.87 -8.11
CA ALA A 407 29.24 -1.89 -7.11
C ALA A 407 27.81 -1.70 -6.55
N TRP A 408 27.39 -0.46 -6.26
CA TRP A 408 26.04 -0.21 -5.78
C TRP A 408 24.97 -0.44 -6.85
N ARG A 409 25.23 -0.05 -8.11
CA ARG A 409 24.39 -0.40 -9.25
C ARG A 409 24.23 -1.91 -9.41
N TRP A 410 25.28 -2.70 -9.16
CA TRP A 410 25.14 -4.16 -9.14
C TRP A 410 24.14 -4.62 -8.07
N GLN A 411 24.24 -4.11 -6.85
CA GLN A 411 23.35 -4.52 -5.74
C GLN A 411 21.89 -4.14 -5.96
N TYR A 412 21.56 -2.93 -6.45
CA TYR A 412 20.16 -2.60 -6.75
C TYR A 412 19.63 -3.29 -8.01
N CYS A 413 20.48 -3.55 -9.02
CA CYS A 413 20.10 -4.32 -10.20
C CYS A 413 19.97 -5.85 -9.97
N THR A 414 20.39 -6.37 -8.81
CA THR A 414 20.34 -7.82 -8.48
C THR A 414 19.44 -8.13 -7.29
N GLU A 415 19.66 -7.53 -6.12
CA GLU A 415 18.96 -7.87 -4.86
C GLU A 415 17.89 -6.84 -4.45
N TYR A 416 18.15 -5.54 -4.57
CA TYR A 416 17.36 -4.51 -3.86
C TYR A 416 16.25 -3.81 -4.64
N GLY A 417 16.39 -3.69 -5.96
CA GLY A 417 15.34 -3.16 -6.83
C GLY A 417 15.19 -1.64 -6.92
N TYR A 418 15.83 -0.86 -6.05
CA TYR A 418 15.61 0.57 -5.80
C TYR A 418 15.65 1.53 -7.02
N PHE A 419 14.72 1.40 -7.95
CA PHE A 419 14.58 2.26 -9.12
C PHE A 419 13.72 3.46 -8.76
N GLN A 420 14.36 4.63 -8.72
CA GLN A 420 13.74 5.91 -8.39
C GLN A 420 12.98 6.42 -9.62
N THR A 421 11.77 5.87 -9.78
CA THR A 421 10.90 5.99 -10.95
C THR A 421 10.06 7.28 -10.96
N GLY A 422 9.43 7.58 -12.09
CA GLY A 422 8.46 8.67 -12.23
C GLY A 422 7.20 8.45 -11.39
N ASN A 423 6.83 9.43 -10.57
CA ASN A 423 5.75 9.31 -9.59
C ASN A 423 4.40 9.82 -10.13
N GLU A 424 3.83 9.13 -11.13
CA GLU A 424 2.56 9.52 -11.77
C GLU A 424 1.41 9.69 -10.75
N GLY A 425 0.88 10.91 -10.64
CA GLY A 425 -0.19 11.22 -9.68
C GLY A 425 -0.24 12.70 -9.29
N PRO A 426 -1.01 13.07 -8.25
CA PRO A 426 -1.19 14.46 -7.81
C PRO A 426 0.07 15.08 -7.15
N TYR A 427 1.14 14.30 -7.00
CA TYR A 427 2.42 14.70 -6.40
C TYR A 427 3.58 14.58 -7.40
N GLN A 428 3.29 14.36 -8.70
CA GLN A 428 4.30 14.04 -9.70
C GLN A 428 5.34 15.15 -9.82
N LEU A 429 6.62 14.82 -9.57
CA LEU A 429 7.80 15.65 -9.83
C LEU A 429 8.66 15.10 -10.96
N VAL A 430 8.66 13.78 -11.14
CA VAL A 430 9.51 13.08 -12.12
C VAL A 430 8.66 12.50 -13.24
N SER A 431 9.12 12.68 -14.48
CA SER A 431 8.42 12.24 -15.69
C SER A 431 8.30 10.72 -15.72
N LYS A 432 7.14 10.22 -16.16
CA LYS A 432 6.81 8.78 -16.20
C LYS A 432 7.70 7.95 -17.11
N TYR A 433 8.48 8.58 -17.99
CA TYR A 433 9.45 7.89 -18.82
C TYR A 433 10.71 7.44 -18.07
N SER A 434 10.91 7.90 -16.82
CA SER A 434 11.80 7.25 -15.85
C SER A 434 11.09 6.01 -15.26
N ASP A 435 10.76 5.03 -16.09
CA ASP A 435 10.03 3.83 -15.68
C ASP A 435 10.96 2.67 -15.27
N VAL A 436 10.40 1.63 -14.65
CA VAL A 436 11.12 0.40 -14.28
C VAL A 436 11.89 -0.18 -15.47
N LYS A 437 11.37 -0.05 -16.69
CA LYS A 437 12.00 -0.55 -17.92
C LYS A 437 13.24 0.27 -18.30
N TYR A 438 13.22 1.59 -18.17
CA TYR A 438 14.39 2.45 -18.37
C TYR A 438 15.50 2.11 -17.36
N TRP A 439 15.17 2.00 -16.07
CA TRP A 439 16.14 1.63 -15.04
C TRP A 439 16.71 0.21 -15.25
N GLN A 440 15.88 -0.74 -15.66
CA GLN A 440 16.28 -2.09 -16.07
C GLN A 440 17.14 -2.08 -17.36
N GLU A 441 16.96 -1.10 -18.26
CA GLU A 441 17.86 -0.88 -19.39
C GLU A 441 19.22 -0.31 -18.93
N LEU A 442 19.25 0.63 -17.97
CA LEU A 442 20.50 1.11 -17.38
C LEU A 442 21.31 -0.03 -16.74
N CYS A 443 20.65 -0.95 -16.02
CA CYS A 443 21.27 -2.17 -15.50
C CYS A 443 21.93 -3.01 -16.61
N ARG A 444 21.17 -3.35 -17.66
CA ARG A 444 21.69 -4.14 -18.80
C ARG A 444 22.80 -3.42 -19.57
N LYS A 445 22.74 -2.09 -19.65
CA LYS A 445 23.70 -1.22 -20.35
C LYS A 445 25.02 -1.08 -19.59
N GLN A 446 24.98 -1.01 -18.26
CA GLN A 446 26.19 -1.05 -17.42
C GLN A 446 26.91 -2.39 -17.55
N PHE A 447 26.15 -3.50 -17.52
CA PHE A 447 26.71 -4.85 -17.46
C PHE A 447 26.59 -5.60 -18.81
N ALA A 448 26.69 -4.91 -19.94
CA ALA A 448 26.39 -5.44 -21.28
C ALA A 448 27.35 -6.53 -21.84
N ASN A 449 28.18 -7.16 -20.99
CA ASN A 449 29.13 -8.20 -21.42
C ASN A 449 28.43 -9.55 -21.68
N ALA A 450 29.03 -10.37 -22.54
CA ALA A 450 28.37 -11.53 -23.18
C ALA A 450 27.90 -12.65 -22.23
N ASN A 451 28.35 -12.66 -20.97
CA ASN A 451 27.95 -13.64 -19.96
C ASN A 451 27.02 -13.03 -18.88
N ALA A 452 26.70 -11.74 -18.95
CA ALA A 452 25.99 -11.07 -17.87
C ALA A 452 24.54 -11.53 -17.70
N THR A 453 23.91 -12.08 -18.73
CA THR A 453 22.58 -12.72 -18.65
C THR A 453 22.52 -13.91 -17.70
N ASP A 454 23.67 -14.48 -17.34
CA ASP A 454 23.76 -15.64 -16.46
C ASP A 454 23.84 -15.23 -14.97
N PHE A 455 24.05 -13.94 -14.68
CA PHE A 455 24.25 -13.38 -13.33
C PHE A 455 23.28 -12.23 -13.01
N LEU A 456 22.92 -11.41 -14.01
CA LEU A 456 21.98 -10.31 -13.89
C LEU A 456 20.56 -10.85 -14.14
N PRO A 457 19.64 -10.83 -13.15
CA PRO A 457 18.29 -11.34 -13.32
C PRO A 457 17.48 -10.44 -14.26
N GLU A 458 16.33 -10.92 -14.75
CA GLU A 458 15.45 -10.08 -15.59
C GLU A 458 14.96 -8.85 -14.81
N LEU A 459 14.47 -9.05 -13.59
CA LEU A 459 14.20 -8.01 -12.61
C LEU A 459 14.91 -8.34 -11.29
N PRO A 460 15.30 -7.32 -10.49
CA PRO A 460 15.94 -7.53 -9.18
C PRO A 460 15.10 -8.43 -8.27
N THR A 461 15.73 -9.35 -7.54
CA THR A 461 15.07 -10.44 -6.82
C THR A 461 14.53 -10.01 -5.45
N VAL A 462 13.85 -8.86 -5.37
CA VAL A 462 13.43 -8.22 -4.11
C VAL A 462 12.62 -9.13 -3.20
N ASN A 463 11.80 -10.03 -3.76
CA ASN A 463 11.03 -11.01 -3.00
C ASN A 463 11.93 -12.00 -2.25
N VAL A 464 13.10 -12.35 -2.78
CA VAL A 464 14.09 -13.22 -2.12
C VAL A 464 14.73 -12.44 -0.96
N THR A 465 15.19 -11.21 -1.21
CA THR A 465 15.78 -10.29 -0.22
C THR A 465 14.83 -10.08 0.96
N ASN A 466 13.57 -9.70 0.69
CA ASN A 466 12.53 -9.53 1.71
C ASN A 466 12.15 -10.83 2.42
N THR A 467 12.19 -11.99 1.76
CA THR A 467 11.93 -13.28 2.41
C THR A 467 13.05 -13.63 3.40
N LEU A 468 14.31 -13.53 2.97
CA LEU A 468 15.48 -13.87 3.77
C LEU A 468 15.59 -12.98 5.02
N TYR A 469 15.54 -11.66 4.84
CA TYR A 469 15.79 -10.70 5.91
C TYR A 469 14.51 -10.14 6.56
N GLY A 470 13.34 -10.50 6.03
CA GLY A 470 12.02 -10.14 6.54
C GLY A 470 11.47 -8.80 6.06
N GLY A 471 12.35 -7.86 5.68
CA GLY A 471 11.99 -6.52 5.26
C GLY A 471 11.02 -5.86 6.24
N TRP A 472 9.96 -5.26 5.70
CA TRP A 472 8.86 -4.68 6.47
C TRP A 472 8.19 -5.60 7.50
N SER A 473 8.30 -6.93 7.39
CA SER A 473 7.55 -7.87 8.25
C SER A 473 8.23 -8.25 9.57
N ARG A 474 9.54 -8.00 9.73
CA ARG A 474 10.33 -8.52 10.88
C ARG A 474 11.29 -7.47 11.48
N PRO A 475 10.81 -6.52 12.28
CA PRO A 475 11.67 -5.63 13.07
C PRO A 475 12.39 -6.41 14.19
N GLN A 476 13.70 -6.20 14.28
CA GLN A 476 14.60 -7.03 15.10
C GLN A 476 14.68 -6.60 16.57
N SER A 477 14.83 -7.59 17.47
CA SER A 477 15.03 -7.36 18.90
C SER A 477 16.42 -6.77 19.20
N ARG A 478 16.51 -5.99 20.29
CA ARG A 478 17.71 -5.23 20.69
C ARG A 478 18.26 -4.32 19.58
N THR A 479 17.39 -3.82 18.71
CA THR A 479 17.73 -2.89 17.62
C THR A 479 16.99 -1.57 17.83
N LEU A 480 17.70 -0.44 17.78
CA LEU A 480 17.07 0.88 17.66
C LEU A 480 16.93 1.24 16.18
N TYR A 481 15.71 1.58 15.76
CA TYR A 481 15.44 2.14 14.44
C TYR A 481 15.34 3.66 14.53
N VAL A 482 16.30 4.38 13.94
CA VAL A 482 16.22 5.84 13.82
C VAL A 482 15.62 6.16 12.46
N ILE A 483 14.55 6.95 12.49
CA ILE A 483 13.85 7.42 11.30
C ILE A 483 13.99 8.93 11.28
N ASN A 484 14.52 9.46 10.19
CA ASN A 484 14.48 10.87 9.88
C ASN A 484 13.22 11.10 9.03
N ASP A 485 12.41 12.11 9.35
CA ASP A 485 11.06 12.29 8.78
C ASP A 485 11.02 12.89 7.37
N MET A 486 11.94 13.80 7.03
CA MET A 486 12.04 14.40 5.70
C MET A 486 12.84 13.52 4.72
N ASP A 487 13.47 12.45 5.21
CA ASP A 487 14.21 11.45 4.44
C ASP A 487 13.33 10.74 3.39
N PRO A 488 13.63 10.87 2.09
CA PRO A 488 12.93 10.15 1.03
C PRO A 488 13.07 8.62 1.08
N TRP A 489 14.07 8.06 1.79
CA TRP A 489 14.21 6.62 1.99
C TRP A 489 13.35 6.06 3.14
N SER A 490 12.75 6.93 3.98
CA SER A 490 11.76 6.52 5.00
C SER A 490 10.63 5.70 4.39
N VAL A 491 10.30 5.94 3.11
CA VAL A 491 9.27 5.24 2.33
C VAL A 491 9.51 3.73 2.18
N LEU A 492 10.73 3.24 2.44
CA LEU A 492 11.08 1.81 2.48
C LEU A 492 11.49 1.34 3.89
N GLY A 493 11.52 2.26 4.86
CA GLY A 493 11.76 1.97 6.28
C GLY A 493 10.54 1.43 7.00
N PHE A 494 10.64 1.25 8.32
CA PHE A 494 9.51 0.82 9.17
C PHE A 494 8.49 1.94 9.46
N TYR A 495 8.63 3.14 8.89
CA TYR A 495 7.73 4.27 9.11
C TYR A 495 7.68 5.17 7.87
N SER A 496 6.53 5.19 7.19
CA SER A 496 6.18 6.17 6.15
C SER A 496 4.68 6.15 5.85
N ASN A 497 4.10 7.33 5.59
CA ASN A 497 2.70 7.53 5.16
C ASN A 497 2.58 7.61 3.61
N ASP A 498 3.64 7.24 2.89
CA ASP A 498 3.83 7.57 1.47
C ASP A 498 3.79 6.32 0.57
N THR A 499 4.01 5.11 1.13
CA THR A 499 3.96 3.81 0.44
C THR A 499 2.98 2.84 1.09
N ASP A 500 2.97 1.58 0.62
CA ASP A 500 2.34 0.46 1.30
C ASP A 500 3.10 0.01 2.58
N ALA A 501 4.04 0.81 3.10
CA ALA A 501 4.80 0.52 4.32
C ALA A 501 3.90 0.20 5.54
N PRO A 502 4.33 -0.73 6.40
CA PRO A 502 3.71 -0.92 7.70
C PRO A 502 4.04 0.29 8.58
N LEU A 503 3.03 1.10 8.89
CA LEU A 503 3.14 2.24 9.80
C LEU A 503 3.46 1.79 11.25
N TYR A 504 4.70 1.37 11.55
CA TYR A 504 5.04 0.99 12.92
C TYR A 504 4.97 2.22 13.84
N GLN A 505 4.29 2.06 14.97
CA GLN A 505 4.38 3.03 16.07
C GLN A 505 5.81 2.98 16.61
N VAL A 506 6.59 4.02 16.31
CA VAL A 506 7.91 4.25 16.88
C VAL A 506 7.76 4.38 18.39
N SER A 507 8.52 3.60 19.16
CA SER A 507 8.43 3.61 20.62
C SER A 507 9.77 3.89 21.27
N ASN A 508 9.83 5.00 22.00
CA ASN A 508 10.99 5.44 22.77
C ASN A 508 11.09 4.70 24.14
N ASN A 509 10.23 3.70 24.37
CA ASN A 509 10.26 2.85 25.55
C ASN A 509 11.33 1.77 25.39
N VAL A 510 12.35 1.80 26.25
CA VAL A 510 13.44 0.83 26.26
C VAL A 510 12.90 -0.58 26.59
N PRO A 511 13.05 -1.58 25.70
CA PRO A 511 12.64 -2.95 25.94
C PRO A 511 13.49 -3.64 27.01
N GLY A 512 12.86 -4.58 27.73
CA GLY A 512 13.55 -5.59 28.51
C GLY A 512 14.38 -6.56 27.66
N CYS A 513 15.13 -7.43 28.32
CA CYS A 513 16.11 -8.29 27.64
C CYS A 513 15.48 -9.39 26.78
N GLU A 514 14.31 -9.93 27.16
CA GLU A 514 13.59 -10.96 26.41
C GLU A 514 12.39 -10.39 25.60
N ASP A 515 12.23 -9.07 25.57
CA ASP A 515 11.09 -8.40 24.93
C ASP A 515 11.17 -8.53 23.39
N THR A 516 10.35 -9.42 22.84
CA THR A 516 10.05 -9.45 21.40
C THR A 516 8.95 -8.44 21.07
N PHE A 517 9.18 -7.58 20.08
CA PHE A 517 8.14 -6.67 19.59
C PHE A 517 6.97 -7.43 18.99
N SER A 518 5.78 -7.22 19.55
CA SER A 518 4.52 -7.82 19.10
C SER A 518 3.55 -6.74 18.64
N GLY A 519 2.97 -6.91 17.46
CA GLY A 519 2.13 -5.91 16.80
C GLY A 519 2.94 -4.82 16.08
N ASN A 520 2.27 -3.76 15.66
CA ASN A 520 2.87 -2.69 14.86
C ASN A 520 3.68 -1.68 15.72
N ARG A 521 4.67 -2.16 16.49
CA ARG A 521 5.61 -1.32 17.26
C ARG A 521 7.06 -1.70 17.00
N ILE A 522 7.95 -0.70 17.02
CA ILE A 522 9.41 -0.87 16.99
C ILE A 522 10.06 -0.09 18.13
N PHE A 523 11.23 -0.52 18.58
CA PHE A 523 12.09 0.37 19.36
C PHE A 523 12.74 1.36 18.40
N GLY A 524 12.55 2.65 18.61
CA GLY A 524 13.05 3.64 17.67
C GLY A 524 13.01 5.06 18.20
N TYR A 525 13.43 5.98 17.33
CA TYR A 525 13.24 7.41 17.48
C TYR A 525 12.85 8.00 16.12
N LEU A 526 11.82 8.83 16.09
CA LEU A 526 11.46 9.65 14.93
C LEU A 526 12.05 11.03 15.18
N LEU A 527 12.95 11.46 14.30
CA LEU A 527 13.46 12.83 14.29
C LEU A 527 12.55 13.68 13.40
N GLU A 528 12.26 14.90 13.85
CA GLU A 528 11.39 15.86 13.16
C GLU A 528 12.23 16.90 12.41
N ASN A 529 11.80 17.30 11.21
CA ASN A 529 12.53 18.21 10.31
C ASN A 529 13.97 17.75 9.99
N SER A 530 14.12 16.46 9.65
CA SER A 530 15.40 15.75 9.57
C SER A 530 15.58 14.93 8.30
N TYR A 531 16.79 14.95 7.74
CA TYR A 531 17.15 14.34 6.46
C TYR A 531 17.93 13.02 6.63
N HIS A 532 18.25 12.35 5.52
CA HIS A 532 18.78 10.99 5.50
C HIS A 532 20.05 10.86 6.37
N GLY A 533 19.99 10.00 7.40
CA GLY A 533 21.12 9.71 8.29
C GLY A 533 21.65 10.88 9.12
N GLN A 534 20.89 11.98 9.26
CA GLN A 534 21.34 13.19 9.94
C GLN A 534 21.72 12.96 11.41
N ASP A 535 21.14 11.94 12.05
CA ASP A 535 21.47 11.47 13.40
C ASP A 535 22.93 11.04 13.59
N GLY A 536 23.62 10.65 12.51
CA GLY A 536 25.04 10.29 12.55
C GLY A 536 26.01 11.46 12.68
N LEU A 537 25.57 12.70 12.42
CA LEU A 537 26.45 13.87 12.27
C LEU A 537 26.99 14.47 13.58
N GLY A 538 26.28 14.27 14.70
CA GLY A 538 26.62 14.88 15.99
C GLY A 538 26.55 16.42 15.99
N ASP A 539 27.18 17.05 16.99
CA ASP A 539 27.10 18.51 17.25
C ASP A 539 27.87 19.39 16.24
N ARG A 540 28.18 18.89 15.04
CA ARG A 540 29.03 19.58 14.05
C ARG A 540 28.41 20.87 13.49
N LEU A 541 27.09 21.00 13.58
CA LEU A 541 26.32 22.18 13.19
C LEU A 541 25.98 23.10 14.39
N GLY A 542 26.46 22.81 15.60
CA GLY A 542 26.09 23.53 16.83
C GLY A 542 24.64 23.28 17.27
N ASN A 543 24.02 22.23 16.73
CA ASN A 543 22.69 21.73 17.07
C ASN A 543 22.65 20.22 16.77
N ASP A 544 23.06 19.41 17.76
CA ASP A 544 23.05 17.94 17.68
C ASP A 544 21.61 17.38 17.60
N THR A 545 21.05 17.42 16.39
CA THR A 545 19.74 16.86 16.05
C THR A 545 19.66 15.34 16.30
N GLY A 546 20.78 14.61 16.15
CA GLY A 546 20.87 13.18 16.45
C GLY A 546 20.87 12.84 17.94
N LYS A 547 21.12 13.83 18.82
CA LYS A 547 21.30 13.59 20.25
C LYS A 547 20.18 12.79 20.92
N PRO A 548 18.87 13.05 20.68
CA PRO A 548 17.80 12.35 21.37
C PRO A 548 17.76 10.85 21.04
N ALA A 549 18.00 10.50 19.77
CA ALA A 549 18.09 9.10 19.32
C ALA A 549 19.33 8.40 19.91
N THR A 550 20.47 9.10 19.93
CA THR A 550 21.73 8.59 20.50
C THR A 550 21.66 8.44 22.03
N ASP A 551 21.08 9.38 22.76
CA ASP A 551 20.84 9.26 24.20
C ASP A 551 19.84 8.14 24.52
N LEU A 552 18.82 7.92 23.69
CA LEU A 552 17.92 6.77 23.79
C LEU A 552 18.66 5.43 23.56
N PHE A 553 19.56 5.35 22.58
CA PHE A 553 20.37 4.15 22.37
C PHE A 553 21.30 3.86 23.55
N LYS A 554 21.98 4.89 24.08
CA LYS A 554 22.83 4.76 25.27
C LYS A 554 22.01 4.30 26.48
N LYS A 555 20.77 4.78 26.65
CA LYS A 555 19.84 4.29 27.68
C LYS A 555 19.46 2.81 27.48
N ALA A 556 19.25 2.37 26.24
CA ALA A 556 18.92 0.97 25.92
C ALA A 556 20.08 0.01 26.12
N LEU A 557 21.28 0.35 25.65
CA LEU A 557 22.50 -0.42 25.89
C LEU A 557 22.77 -0.62 27.38
N ALA A 558 22.57 0.42 28.21
CA ALA A 558 22.71 0.31 29.65
C ALA A 558 21.71 -0.68 30.30
N ALA A 559 20.52 -0.86 29.71
CA ALA A 559 19.53 -1.84 30.16
C ALA A 559 19.79 -3.26 29.62
N TRP A 560 20.28 -3.39 28.38
CA TRP A 560 20.51 -4.69 27.74
C TRP A 560 21.83 -5.35 28.14
N LEU A 561 22.95 -4.61 28.20
CA LEU A 561 24.29 -5.17 28.47
C LEU A 561 24.36 -6.09 29.72
N PRO A 562 23.64 -5.83 30.84
CA PRO A 562 23.58 -6.74 31.98
C PRO A 562 23.04 -8.16 31.69
N CYS A 563 22.40 -8.41 30.55
CA CYS A 563 21.85 -9.70 30.14
C CYS A 563 22.76 -10.52 29.21
N PHE A 564 23.83 -9.91 28.67
CA PHE A 564 24.80 -10.63 27.87
C PHE A 564 25.37 -11.85 28.63
N GLY A 565 25.34 -13.02 27.98
CA GLY A 565 25.75 -14.29 28.57
C GLY A 565 24.79 -14.90 29.61
N LYS A 566 23.57 -14.38 29.77
CA LYS A 566 22.54 -14.91 30.69
C LYS A 566 21.30 -15.44 29.99
N ASP A 567 21.01 -14.98 28.77
CA ASP A 567 19.90 -15.46 27.96
C ASP A 567 20.08 -16.97 27.67
N THR A 568 19.09 -17.79 27.97
CA THR A 568 19.17 -19.27 27.79
C THR A 568 18.13 -19.83 26.82
N ALA A 569 17.31 -18.96 26.22
CA ALA A 569 16.09 -19.36 25.51
C ALA A 569 15.88 -18.71 24.13
N TRP A 570 16.76 -17.83 23.64
CA TRP A 570 16.65 -17.37 22.26
C TRP A 570 17.05 -18.49 21.30
N LYS A 571 16.12 -18.92 20.46
CA LYS A 571 16.37 -19.87 19.37
C LYS A 571 15.94 -19.21 18.07
N PRO A 572 16.79 -19.21 17.02
CA PRO A 572 16.36 -18.78 15.70
C PRO A 572 15.24 -19.70 15.20
N GLN A 573 14.29 -19.13 14.47
CA GLN A 573 13.36 -19.93 13.66
C GLN A 573 14.18 -20.62 12.56
N VAL A 574 14.44 -21.92 12.72
CA VAL A 574 15.31 -22.68 11.82
C VAL A 574 14.66 -22.76 10.43
N ILE A 575 15.18 -21.98 9.49
CA ILE A 575 14.80 -22.06 8.08
C ILE A 575 15.37 -23.36 7.52
N ASN A 576 14.53 -24.38 7.35
CA ASN A 576 14.89 -25.59 6.61
C ASN A 576 14.99 -25.28 5.11
N THR A 577 16.18 -24.86 4.66
CA THR A 577 16.53 -24.63 3.26
C THR A 577 16.71 -25.94 2.47
N THR A 578 15.64 -26.75 2.38
CA THR A 578 15.66 -28.07 1.71
C THR A 578 14.46 -28.33 0.78
N THR A 579 14.12 -27.34 -0.06
CA THR A 579 13.37 -27.58 -1.33
C THR A 579 13.66 -26.48 -2.36
N HIS A 580 14.62 -26.71 -3.26
CA HIS A 580 14.55 -26.44 -4.72
C HIS A 580 15.93 -26.50 -5.40
N SER A 581 16.44 -27.71 -5.66
CA SER A 581 17.45 -27.95 -6.69
C SER A 581 17.01 -29.13 -7.57
N SER A 582 16.34 -28.84 -8.70
CA SER A 582 16.00 -29.84 -9.72
C SER A 582 15.32 -29.26 -10.98
N ASP A 583 16.06 -28.51 -11.81
CA ASP A 583 15.89 -28.65 -13.28
C ASP A 583 17.18 -28.26 -14.05
N MET A 584 18.17 -29.16 -14.02
CA MET A 584 19.19 -29.25 -15.08
C MET A 584 19.28 -30.69 -15.57
N ARG A 585 18.83 -30.94 -16.80
CA ARG A 585 18.75 -32.28 -17.38
C ARG A 585 19.99 -32.63 -18.20
N THR A 586 20.75 -33.64 -17.77
CA THR A 586 21.60 -34.45 -18.65
C THR A 586 21.33 -35.95 -18.44
N ARG A 587 21.99 -36.83 -19.20
CA ARG A 587 21.40 -38.12 -19.64
C ARG A 587 22.11 -39.38 -19.09
N VAL A 588 21.31 -40.31 -18.50
CA VAL A 588 21.32 -41.79 -18.77
C VAL A 588 22.55 -42.61 -18.25
N PRO A 589 22.50 -43.93 -17.89
CA PRO A 589 21.39 -44.87 -17.59
C PRO A 589 21.46 -45.66 -16.23
N ASN A 590 20.30 -46.22 -15.82
CA ASN A 590 20.05 -47.53 -15.14
C ASN A 590 21.03 -48.19 -14.14
N ALA A 591 20.50 -48.48 -12.93
CA ALA A 591 20.73 -49.72 -12.17
C ALA A 591 19.40 -50.18 -11.50
N ARG A 592 19.32 -51.41 -10.93
CA ARG A 592 18.04 -52.07 -10.52
C ARG A 592 18.04 -52.59 -9.06
N VAL A 593 16.96 -52.27 -8.29
CA VAL A 593 16.09 -53.20 -7.47
C VAL A 593 16.76 -53.92 -6.24
N PRO A 594 16.07 -54.41 -5.16
CA PRO A 594 14.66 -54.32 -4.68
C PRO A 594 14.43 -53.82 -3.21
N ASN A 595 13.14 -53.52 -2.92
CA ASN A 595 12.30 -53.66 -1.71
C ASN A 595 12.84 -54.15 -0.34
N ALA A 596 12.28 -53.58 0.74
CA ALA A 596 11.87 -54.31 1.96
C ALA A 596 10.75 -53.56 2.76
N THR A 597 9.83 -54.31 3.38
CA THR A 597 8.77 -53.88 4.35
C THR A 597 7.99 -55.13 4.81
N PRO A 598 7.14 -55.11 5.86
CA PRO A 598 7.10 -54.31 7.10
C PRO A 598 7.11 -55.21 8.37
N MET A 599 6.95 -54.67 9.59
CA MET A 599 6.52 -55.45 10.77
C MET A 599 5.73 -54.61 11.81
N THR A 600 4.97 -55.29 12.68
CA THR A 600 3.86 -54.71 13.47
C THR A 600 3.72 -55.25 14.90
N MET A 601 3.38 -54.40 15.88
CA MET A 601 2.66 -54.73 17.14
C MET A 601 1.76 -53.51 17.50
N LYS A 602 0.51 -53.58 17.98
CA LYS A 602 -0.15 -54.32 19.09
C LYS A 602 0.40 -53.95 20.49
N GLU A 603 -0.39 -53.87 21.57
CA GLU A 603 -1.83 -53.64 21.84
C GLU A 603 -1.97 -53.45 23.39
N GLY A 604 -2.93 -52.69 23.93
CA GLY A 604 -3.03 -52.48 25.40
C GLY A 604 -4.37 -51.87 25.85
N LYS A 605 -4.83 -52.19 27.08
CA LYS A 605 -6.24 -51.96 27.51
C LYS A 605 -6.44 -51.81 29.03
N ASN A 606 -7.55 -51.14 29.40
CA ASN A 606 -8.15 -51.04 30.75
C ASN A 606 -7.35 -50.17 31.77
N MET A 607 -7.89 -49.67 32.89
CA MET A 607 -9.13 -50.03 33.63
C MET A 607 -9.78 -48.84 34.39
N THR A 608 -10.98 -49.02 34.94
CA THR A 608 -11.86 -47.99 35.55
C THR A 608 -12.22 -48.25 37.03
N THR A 609 -12.33 -47.21 37.88
CA THR A 609 -13.19 -47.06 39.11
C THR A 609 -12.86 -45.72 39.80
N SER A 610 -13.67 -45.05 40.65
CA SER A 610 -15.08 -45.19 41.11
C SER A 610 -15.60 -43.88 41.76
N ALA A 611 -16.91 -43.78 42.03
CA ALA A 611 -17.59 -42.72 42.81
C ALA A 611 -17.56 -43.04 44.35
N PRO A 612 -18.44 -42.56 45.30
CA PRO A 612 -19.59 -41.62 45.25
C PRO A 612 -19.81 -40.66 46.47
N THR A 613 -20.81 -39.76 46.41
CA THR A 613 -21.87 -39.38 47.41
C THR A 613 -22.62 -38.13 46.87
N ALA A 614 -23.95 -37.95 46.88
CA ALA A 614 -25.03 -38.10 47.88
C ALA A 614 -25.14 -36.88 48.85
N SER A 615 -26.30 -36.31 49.23
CA SER A 615 -27.70 -36.78 49.14
C SER A 615 -28.78 -35.68 49.33
N THR A 616 -29.95 -35.80 48.65
CA THR A 616 -31.36 -35.48 49.08
C THR A 616 -31.73 -34.08 49.64
N THR A 617 -32.97 -33.55 49.60
CA THR A 617 -34.36 -34.11 49.69
C THR A 617 -35.36 -33.34 48.79
N ALA A 618 -36.28 -33.98 48.05
CA ALA A 618 -37.70 -34.32 48.37
C ALA A 618 -38.71 -33.12 48.30
N ALA A 619 -40.01 -33.26 47.96
CA ALA A 619 -40.85 -34.45 47.72
C ALA A 619 -42.04 -34.23 46.74
N GLN A 620 -42.50 -35.35 46.11
CA GLN A 620 -43.90 -35.82 45.87
C GLN A 620 -45.06 -34.79 45.64
N ALA A 621 -45.78 -34.77 44.50
CA ALA A 621 -46.87 -35.67 44.00
C ALA A 621 -48.31 -35.14 44.31
N PRO A 622 -49.47 -35.70 43.85
CA PRO A 622 -49.82 -36.53 42.67
C PRO A 622 -51.14 -36.13 41.90
N ILE A 623 -51.31 -36.61 40.64
CA ILE A 623 -52.51 -37.26 40.01
C ILE A 623 -53.96 -36.65 40.07
N LYS A 624 -54.67 -36.69 38.90
CA LYS A 624 -56.15 -36.77 38.58
C LYS A 624 -57.03 -35.50 38.38
N VAL A 625 -57.76 -35.50 37.24
CA VAL A 625 -59.22 -35.16 37.01
C VAL A 625 -59.68 -33.70 37.29
N THR A 626 -60.47 -32.95 36.49
CA THR A 626 -61.41 -33.16 35.33
C THR A 626 -61.26 -31.96 34.33
N GLY A 627 -62.00 -31.72 33.23
CA GLY A 627 -63.07 -32.42 32.49
C GLY A 627 -64.19 -31.49 31.96
N THR A 628 -64.85 -31.86 30.84
CA THR A 628 -65.89 -31.10 30.08
C THR A 628 -65.38 -29.84 29.34
N THR A 629 -65.89 -29.40 28.17
CA THR A 629 -67.21 -29.61 27.52
C THR A 629 -67.16 -29.96 26.01
N THR A 630 -68.23 -30.61 25.56
CA THR A 630 -68.72 -30.83 24.18
C THR A 630 -69.01 -29.52 23.40
N THR A 631 -68.96 -29.48 22.06
CA THR A 631 -70.09 -29.91 21.18
C THR A 631 -69.74 -29.99 19.68
N VAL A 632 -70.61 -30.65 18.90
CA VAL A 632 -70.64 -30.89 17.44
C VAL A 632 -72.13 -30.73 17.03
N PRO A 633 -72.54 -30.01 15.95
CA PRO A 633 -72.48 -30.46 14.54
C PRO A 633 -72.23 -29.28 13.53
N GLY A 634 -72.36 -29.38 12.19
CA GLY A 634 -72.90 -30.43 11.29
C GLY A 634 -72.65 -30.17 9.79
N THR A 635 -73.33 -30.90 8.90
CA THR A 635 -73.06 -31.01 7.44
C THR A 635 -74.11 -30.36 6.52
N THR A 636 -73.72 -30.01 5.28
CA THR A 636 -74.43 -30.07 3.94
C THR A 636 -73.77 -29.06 2.96
N THR A 637 -73.17 -29.39 1.81
CA THR A 637 -73.66 -29.89 0.50
C THR A 637 -74.65 -28.99 -0.27
N THR A 638 -74.26 -28.46 -1.45
CA THR A 638 -74.90 -28.67 -2.79
C THR A 638 -74.34 -27.74 -3.90
N VAL A 639 -74.48 -28.16 -5.18
CA VAL A 639 -74.08 -27.47 -6.44
C VAL A 639 -74.97 -28.05 -7.57
N PRO A 640 -75.72 -27.26 -8.40
CA PRO A 640 -75.22 -26.88 -9.75
C PRO A 640 -75.85 -25.65 -10.45
N GLY A 641 -75.29 -25.26 -11.62
CA GLY A 641 -75.95 -24.47 -12.68
C GLY A 641 -75.84 -22.92 -12.60
N THR A 642 -75.98 -22.14 -13.70
CA THR A 642 -76.14 -22.50 -15.13
C THR A 642 -75.87 -21.31 -16.10
N THR A 643 -75.13 -21.57 -17.20
CA THR A 643 -75.23 -20.97 -18.57
C THR A 643 -75.21 -19.45 -18.90
N THR A 644 -74.51 -19.13 -20.02
CA THR A 644 -74.77 -18.05 -21.04
C THR A 644 -74.56 -16.57 -20.64
N THR A 645 -74.23 -15.60 -21.52
CA THR A 645 -74.06 -15.54 -23.01
C THR A 645 -73.05 -14.45 -23.43
N VAL A 646 -72.64 -14.42 -24.72
CA VAL A 646 -71.90 -13.32 -25.38
C VAL A 646 -72.73 -12.74 -26.53
N PRO A 647 -72.66 -11.42 -26.80
CA PRO A 647 -72.55 -10.95 -28.19
C PRO A 647 -71.53 -9.81 -28.44
N ARG A 648 -71.23 -9.59 -29.72
CA ARG A 648 -70.30 -8.57 -30.29
C ARG A 648 -71.05 -7.29 -30.75
N THR A 649 -70.33 -6.41 -31.47
CA THR A 649 -70.77 -5.42 -32.49
C THR A 649 -71.01 -3.98 -32.00
N ASN A 650 -70.81 -2.90 -32.78
CA ASN A 650 -70.06 -2.67 -34.04
C ASN A 650 -69.91 -1.14 -34.28
N THR A 651 -68.89 -0.69 -35.07
CA THR A 651 -68.84 0.62 -35.80
C THR A 651 -68.96 1.90 -34.92
N SER A 652 -68.78 3.18 -35.31
CA SER A 652 -68.02 3.96 -36.33
C SER A 652 -68.11 5.46 -35.91
N GLY A 653 -67.30 6.44 -36.30
CA GLY A 653 -66.18 6.57 -37.25
C GLY A 653 -65.85 8.06 -37.52
N LEU A 654 -65.06 8.36 -38.56
CA LEU A 654 -64.86 9.69 -39.22
C LEU A 654 -64.41 10.93 -38.38
N THR A 655 -63.10 11.22 -38.49
CA THR A 655 -62.49 12.53 -38.88
C THR A 655 -63.01 13.87 -38.32
N ALA A 656 -62.11 14.59 -37.61
CA ALA A 656 -61.76 15.98 -37.92
C ALA A 656 -60.37 16.35 -37.33
N ILE A 657 -59.63 17.26 -37.98
CA ILE A 657 -58.46 17.95 -37.43
C ILE A 657 -58.75 19.45 -37.48
N PRO A 658 -58.57 20.18 -36.38
CA PRO A 658 -57.74 21.38 -36.42
C PRO A 658 -56.68 21.40 -35.32
N SER A 659 -55.62 22.16 -35.55
CA SER A 659 -54.50 22.38 -34.64
C SER A 659 -54.79 23.44 -33.56
N SER A 660 -54.32 23.23 -32.33
CA SER A 660 -53.34 24.13 -31.68
C SER A 660 -52.83 23.62 -30.32
N THR A 661 -51.66 24.11 -29.93
CA THR A 661 -51.12 24.24 -28.55
C THR A 661 -50.86 23.00 -27.68
N ALA A 662 -49.63 22.94 -27.15
CA ALA A 662 -49.20 22.27 -25.92
C ALA A 662 -49.51 20.76 -25.74
N ARG A 663 -48.59 19.90 -26.20
CA ARG A 663 -48.26 18.70 -25.41
C ARG A 663 -47.61 19.17 -24.11
N MET A 664 -48.24 18.89 -22.96
CA MET A 664 -47.48 18.80 -21.71
C MET A 664 -46.55 17.59 -21.83
N ALA A 665 -45.23 17.84 -21.81
CA ALA A 665 -44.27 16.77 -21.57
C ALA A 665 -44.29 16.44 -20.08
N ASN A 666 -44.52 15.18 -19.71
CA ASN A 666 -44.27 14.74 -18.34
C ASN A 666 -42.76 14.91 -18.07
N PRO A 667 -42.35 15.62 -16.99
CA PRO A 667 -40.94 15.75 -16.66
C PRO A 667 -40.37 14.36 -16.32
N HIS A 668 -39.25 14.02 -16.95
CA HIS A 668 -38.66 12.69 -16.86
C HIS A 668 -38.20 12.35 -15.43
N GLN A 669 -38.13 11.05 -15.12
CA GLN A 669 -37.56 10.55 -13.86
C GLN A 669 -36.16 9.97 -14.13
N GLY A 670 -35.17 10.48 -13.42
CA GLY A 670 -33.79 9.96 -13.44
C GLY A 670 -33.54 9.03 -12.25
N ILE A 671 -32.53 8.16 -12.35
CA ILE A 671 -32.03 7.41 -11.21
C ILE A 671 -30.51 7.54 -11.10
N VAL A 672 -30.07 7.78 -9.88
CA VAL A 672 -28.67 7.76 -9.48
C VAL A 672 -28.45 6.57 -8.54
N LEU A 673 -27.46 5.75 -8.86
CA LEU A 673 -26.96 4.68 -8.02
C LEU A 673 -25.64 5.18 -7.45
N ILE A 674 -25.67 5.69 -6.21
CA ILE A 674 -24.45 6.08 -5.52
C ILE A 674 -23.80 4.79 -5.04
N MET A 675 -22.66 4.44 -5.63
CA MET A 675 -21.76 3.55 -4.93
C MET A 675 -21.15 4.40 -3.82
N PRO A 676 -21.36 4.06 -2.53
CA PRO A 676 -20.79 4.86 -1.47
C PRO A 676 -19.26 4.91 -1.66
N PRO A 677 -18.61 6.02 -1.28
CA PRO A 677 -17.17 6.01 -1.10
C PRO A 677 -16.83 4.86 -0.16
N ALA A 678 -15.66 4.25 -0.35
CA ALA A 678 -15.22 3.13 0.46
C ALA A 678 -15.04 3.55 1.93
N SER A 679 -16.14 3.60 2.70
CA SER A 679 -16.14 3.83 4.14
C SER A 679 -15.32 2.71 4.75
N ASN A 680 -14.12 3.08 5.17
CA ASN A 680 -12.95 2.23 5.04
C ASN A 680 -13.24 0.83 5.61
N ASP A 681 -13.62 0.75 6.88
CA ASP A 681 -13.91 -0.44 7.70
C ASP A 681 -14.81 -1.50 7.04
N THR A 682 -15.67 -1.13 6.08
CA THR A 682 -16.64 -2.04 5.45
C THR A 682 -16.02 -3.03 4.46
N ILE A 683 -15.07 -2.59 3.63
CA ILE A 683 -14.65 -3.37 2.45
C ILE A 683 -13.67 -4.51 2.79
N ARG A 684 -13.10 -4.54 3.99
CA ARG A 684 -11.74 -5.09 4.19
C ARG A 684 -11.65 -6.44 4.86
N ASP A 685 -12.66 -6.84 5.62
CA ASP A 685 -12.81 -8.25 6.00
C ASP A 685 -13.03 -9.12 4.75
N LEU A 686 -13.73 -8.62 3.73
CA LEU A 686 -13.89 -9.32 2.44
C LEU A 686 -12.56 -9.41 1.69
N GLU A 687 -11.85 -8.28 1.56
CA GLU A 687 -10.63 -8.19 0.78
C GLU A 687 -9.50 -9.11 1.29
N LYS A 688 -9.59 -9.68 2.50
CA LYS A 688 -8.62 -10.71 2.97
C LYS A 688 -8.61 -11.96 2.09
N ALA A 689 -9.73 -12.27 1.43
CA ALA A 689 -9.95 -13.57 0.81
C ALA A 689 -9.46 -13.70 -0.65
N LEU A 690 -10.03 -13.09 -1.70
CA LEU A 690 -9.99 -13.67 -3.06
C LEU A 690 -9.02 -12.98 -4.07
N GLY A 691 -7.82 -13.54 -4.31
CA GLY A 691 -6.77 -13.06 -5.25
C GLY A 691 -6.63 -13.83 -6.58
N ASN A 692 -5.89 -13.32 -7.59
CA ASN A 692 -6.17 -13.61 -9.03
C ASN A 692 -5.08 -14.28 -9.93
N ARG A 693 -5.49 -15.10 -10.91
CA ARG A 693 -4.67 -15.61 -12.05
C ARG A 693 -5.28 -15.27 -13.43
N ARG A 694 -4.41 -15.09 -14.45
CA ARG A 694 -4.73 -14.79 -15.87
C ARG A 694 -4.40 -15.98 -16.81
N PRO A 695 -4.88 -15.96 -18.07
CA PRO A 695 -3.92 -16.09 -19.18
C PRO A 695 -4.16 -15.16 -20.39
N SER A 696 -3.07 -14.79 -21.07
CA SER A 696 -2.97 -14.43 -22.51
C SER A 696 -3.97 -13.44 -23.15
N SER A 697 -3.79 -12.13 -22.92
CA SER A 697 -3.29 -11.18 -23.95
C SER A 697 -3.58 -9.71 -23.59
N THR A 698 -2.56 -8.85 -23.72
CA THR A 698 -2.59 -7.37 -23.55
C THR A 698 -2.93 -6.78 -22.16
N LEU A 699 -2.24 -5.67 -21.86
CA LEU A 699 -2.40 -4.71 -20.75
C LEU A 699 -2.26 -5.19 -19.29
N ASN A 700 -1.70 -4.29 -18.46
CA ASN A 700 -1.57 -4.39 -17.00
C ASN A 700 -2.93 -4.06 -16.32
N MET A 701 -3.14 -3.87 -15.02
CA MET A 701 -2.29 -3.86 -13.81
C MET A 701 -3.16 -4.26 -12.58
N ALA A 702 -2.63 -4.30 -11.35
CA ALA A 702 -3.43 -4.50 -10.12
C ALA A 702 -2.75 -3.92 -8.87
N VAL A 703 -3.47 -3.20 -8.01
CA VAL A 703 -3.02 -2.68 -6.68
C VAL A 703 -4.20 -2.60 -5.70
N PHE A 704 -3.94 -2.78 -4.39
CA PHE A 704 -4.89 -2.59 -3.26
C PHE A 704 -4.15 -2.30 -1.92
N SER A 705 -4.29 -1.08 -1.36
CA SER A 705 -3.66 -0.58 -0.09
C SER A 705 -4.43 -0.90 1.22
N LYS A 706 -4.64 -0.02 2.27
CA LYS A 706 -4.95 -0.42 3.71
C LYS A 706 -6.22 0.12 4.55
N VAL A 707 -7.10 -0.74 5.21
CA VAL A 707 -7.85 -0.69 6.56
C VAL A 707 -8.29 -2.04 7.32
N SER A 708 -8.51 -2.12 8.68
CA SER A 708 -8.94 -3.23 9.64
C SER A 708 -9.30 -2.81 11.13
N ILE A 709 -10.42 -3.32 11.70
CA ILE A 709 -11.20 -2.96 12.95
C ILE A 709 -10.48 -2.67 14.32
N PRO A 710 -11.02 -1.80 15.23
CA PRO A 710 -10.44 -1.44 16.55
C PRO A 710 -11.19 -1.83 17.85
N THR A 711 -10.55 -1.46 18.97
CA THR A 711 -11.21 -1.04 20.23
C THR A 711 -10.46 0.12 20.92
N GLU A 712 -11.03 1.33 20.98
CA GLU A 712 -10.63 2.40 21.91
C GLU A 712 -11.86 3.19 22.40
N PRO A 713 -11.83 3.68 23.65
CA PRO A 713 -12.55 4.91 23.98
C PRO A 713 -11.66 5.89 24.81
N PRO A 714 -11.50 7.17 24.42
CA PRO A 714 -12.05 7.88 23.25
C PRO A 714 -11.02 8.13 22.13
N THR A 715 -11.48 8.82 21.06
CA THR A 715 -10.73 9.42 19.94
C THR A 715 -10.05 8.50 18.91
N ASN A 716 -10.48 8.69 17.66
CA ASN A 716 -9.79 8.44 16.38
C ASN A 716 -9.21 7.05 16.09
N ILE A 717 -10.04 6.19 15.48
CA ILE A 717 -9.57 5.02 14.74
C ILE A 717 -9.79 5.16 13.23
N LYS A 718 -8.68 5.02 12.48
CA LYS A 718 -8.52 4.59 11.07
C LYS A 718 -7.35 3.54 11.07
N GLU A 719 -7.07 2.75 10.01
CA GLU A 719 -6.68 1.30 10.19
C GLU A 719 -5.84 0.59 9.02
N ARG A 720 -5.71 -0.78 8.85
CA ARG A 720 -4.88 -1.47 7.75
C ARG A 720 -5.40 -2.75 6.92
N LYS A 721 -5.38 -2.83 5.55
CA LYS A 721 -6.22 -3.72 4.60
C LYS A 721 -5.51 -4.99 4.02
N PRO A 722 -6.28 -5.81 3.23
CA PRO A 722 -5.87 -6.77 2.19
C PRO A 722 -6.54 -6.55 0.78
N VAL A 723 -6.70 -7.59 -0.08
CA VAL A 723 -6.91 -7.54 -1.56
C VAL A 723 -8.00 -8.53 -2.14
N LEU A 724 -9.21 -8.08 -2.54
CA LEU A 724 -10.17 -8.88 -3.34
C LEU A 724 -10.02 -8.55 -4.83
N SER A 725 -9.36 -9.42 -5.59
CA SER A 725 -9.09 -9.26 -7.01
C SER A 725 -9.86 -10.28 -7.86
N THR A 726 -11.13 -10.00 -8.13
CA THR A 726 -11.77 -10.36 -9.42
C THR A 726 -13.05 -9.56 -9.71
N ARG A 727 -13.87 -9.24 -8.69
CA ARG A 727 -15.04 -8.34 -8.79
C ARG A 727 -15.15 -7.47 -7.53
N ARG A 728 -15.44 -6.18 -7.68
CA ARG A 728 -15.68 -5.25 -6.54
C ARG A 728 -16.99 -5.61 -5.82
N MET A 729 -17.18 -5.16 -4.57
CA MET A 729 -18.39 -5.42 -3.77
C MET A 729 -19.72 -5.20 -4.52
N PRO A 730 -19.96 -4.11 -5.27
CA PRO A 730 -21.20 -3.94 -6.05
C PRO A 730 -21.48 -5.08 -7.05
N LEU A 731 -20.43 -5.77 -7.50
CA LEU A 731 -20.44 -6.88 -8.46
C LEU A 731 -20.35 -8.27 -7.80
N PHE A 732 -20.29 -8.38 -6.47
CA PHE A 732 -20.30 -9.67 -5.76
C PHE A 732 -21.65 -10.38 -5.96
N GLU A 733 -21.64 -11.70 -6.14
CA GLU A 733 -22.84 -12.46 -6.50
C GLU A 733 -23.63 -12.95 -5.27
N VAL A 734 -24.91 -12.62 -5.25
CA VAL A 734 -25.89 -12.96 -4.21
C VAL A 734 -27.16 -13.43 -4.93
N ALA A 735 -27.69 -14.61 -4.56
CA ALA A 735 -28.80 -15.25 -5.26
C ALA A 735 -28.56 -15.36 -6.80
N GLY A 736 -27.35 -15.76 -7.18
CA GLY A 736 -26.96 -15.95 -8.58
C GLY A 736 -26.55 -14.69 -9.35
N HIS A 737 -26.74 -13.50 -8.77
CA HIS A 737 -26.62 -12.23 -9.50
C HIS A 737 -25.78 -11.19 -8.74
N PRO A 738 -25.04 -10.29 -9.43
CA PRO A 738 -24.38 -9.14 -8.81
C PRO A 738 -25.29 -8.32 -7.88
N ILE A 739 -24.79 -7.80 -6.75
CA ILE A 739 -25.60 -7.00 -5.81
C ILE A 739 -26.38 -5.87 -6.51
N ILE A 740 -25.73 -5.09 -7.38
CA ILE A 740 -26.40 -4.00 -8.12
C ILE A 740 -27.42 -4.47 -9.17
N TRP A 741 -27.39 -5.75 -9.58
CA TRP A 741 -28.42 -6.32 -10.48
C TRP A 741 -29.79 -6.33 -9.81
N HIS A 742 -29.86 -6.58 -8.49
CA HIS A 742 -31.10 -6.53 -7.72
C HIS A 742 -31.68 -5.11 -7.65
N CYS A 743 -30.82 -4.09 -7.62
CA CYS A 743 -31.24 -2.69 -7.77
C CYS A 743 -31.85 -2.44 -9.17
N LEU A 744 -31.15 -2.86 -10.24
CA LEU A 744 -31.64 -2.72 -11.63
C LEU A 744 -32.97 -3.44 -11.85
N THR A 745 -33.14 -4.65 -11.30
CA THR A 745 -34.36 -5.47 -11.39
C THR A 745 -35.58 -4.83 -10.70
N ALA A 746 -35.37 -3.86 -9.80
CA ALA A 746 -36.47 -3.09 -9.20
C ALA A 746 -36.98 -1.95 -10.10
N LEU A 747 -36.12 -1.40 -10.96
CA LEU A 747 -36.41 -0.18 -11.73
C LEU A 747 -37.54 -0.30 -12.79
N PRO A 748 -37.78 -1.45 -13.45
CA PRO A 748 -38.87 -1.60 -14.44
C PRO A 748 -40.29 -1.38 -13.87
N LYS A 749 -40.43 -1.26 -12.55
CA LYS A 749 -41.69 -1.00 -11.84
C LYS A 749 -42.10 0.48 -11.86
N ILE A 750 -41.24 1.38 -12.37
CA ILE A 750 -41.40 2.84 -12.46
C ILE A 750 -40.83 3.39 -13.78
N ASP A 751 -41.22 4.59 -14.21
CA ASP A 751 -40.88 5.14 -15.55
C ASP A 751 -39.49 5.79 -15.63
N VAL A 752 -38.45 4.96 -15.52
CA VAL A 752 -37.03 5.38 -15.55
C VAL A 752 -36.51 5.46 -16.99
N LYS A 753 -35.55 6.37 -17.25
CA LYS A 753 -34.90 6.51 -18.58
C LYS A 753 -33.38 6.45 -18.55
N GLU A 754 -32.75 6.98 -17.49
CA GLU A 754 -31.29 6.98 -17.32
C GLU A 754 -30.94 6.51 -15.89
N VAL A 755 -29.88 5.70 -15.81
CA VAL A 755 -29.33 5.14 -14.57
C VAL A 755 -27.84 5.48 -14.49
N PHE A 756 -27.47 6.32 -13.54
CA PHE A 756 -26.08 6.74 -13.33
C PHE A 756 -25.45 5.98 -12.17
N LEU A 757 -24.51 5.07 -12.45
CA LEU A 757 -23.58 4.53 -11.45
C LEU A 757 -22.56 5.64 -11.14
N ILE A 758 -22.43 6.07 -9.88
CA ILE A 758 -21.44 7.08 -9.45
C ILE A 758 -20.45 6.44 -8.48
N GLY A 759 -19.16 6.73 -8.62
CA GLY A 759 -18.12 6.37 -7.65
C GLY A 759 -16.69 6.50 -8.19
N TYR A 760 -15.69 6.15 -7.37
CA TYR A 760 -14.26 6.33 -7.64
C TYR A 760 -13.52 5.13 -8.31
N TYR A 761 -14.23 4.10 -8.77
CA TYR A 761 -13.60 2.94 -9.44
C TYR A 761 -13.08 3.26 -10.86
N ASP A 762 -12.21 2.40 -11.40
CA ASP A 762 -11.86 2.47 -12.81
C ASP A 762 -13.00 1.96 -13.70
N GLU A 763 -13.21 2.57 -14.87
CA GLU A 763 -14.33 2.25 -15.77
C GLU A 763 -14.30 0.80 -16.29
N SER A 764 -13.09 0.23 -16.44
CA SER A 764 -12.90 -1.16 -16.89
C SER A 764 -13.56 -2.19 -15.96
N VAL A 765 -13.77 -1.84 -14.70
CA VAL A 765 -14.47 -2.68 -13.69
C VAL A 765 -15.93 -2.91 -14.07
N PHE A 766 -16.61 -1.87 -14.57
CA PHE A 766 -18.05 -1.91 -14.83
C PHE A 766 -18.40 -2.12 -16.30
N ARG A 767 -17.47 -1.88 -17.23
CA ARG A 767 -17.68 -2.03 -18.69
C ARG A 767 -18.44 -3.31 -19.08
N ASP A 768 -17.97 -4.46 -18.62
CA ASP A 768 -18.55 -5.77 -18.98
C ASP A 768 -19.94 -5.97 -18.32
N PHE A 769 -20.11 -5.55 -17.06
CA PHE A 769 -21.41 -5.55 -16.39
C PHE A 769 -22.41 -4.63 -17.10
N ILE A 770 -22.02 -3.40 -17.43
CA ILE A 770 -22.87 -2.40 -18.09
C ILE A 770 -23.28 -2.89 -19.48
N ARG A 771 -22.36 -3.50 -20.25
CA ARG A 771 -22.69 -4.12 -21.54
C ARG A 771 -23.81 -5.14 -21.40
N ASP A 772 -23.73 -6.03 -20.41
CA ASP A 772 -24.65 -7.16 -20.32
C ASP A 772 -25.97 -6.78 -19.62
N ALA A 773 -25.92 -5.92 -18.61
CA ALA A 773 -27.12 -5.29 -18.02
C ALA A 773 -27.88 -4.40 -19.02
N SER A 774 -27.20 -3.73 -19.96
CA SER A 774 -27.87 -2.93 -21.00
C SER A 774 -28.55 -3.78 -22.09
N LYS A 775 -28.27 -5.09 -22.16
CA LYS A 775 -29.03 -6.03 -23.00
C LYS A 775 -30.30 -6.50 -22.32
N GLU A 776 -30.22 -6.76 -21.00
CA GLU A 776 -31.35 -7.24 -20.19
C GLU A 776 -32.35 -6.13 -19.87
N PHE A 777 -31.86 -4.90 -19.66
CA PHE A 777 -32.68 -3.75 -19.31
C PHE A 777 -32.67 -2.63 -20.39
N PRO A 778 -33.04 -2.91 -21.65
CA PRO A 778 -32.96 -1.95 -22.76
C PRO A 778 -33.90 -0.74 -22.63
N GLN A 779 -34.81 -0.73 -21.65
CA GLN A 779 -35.76 0.35 -21.35
C GLN A 779 -35.12 1.57 -20.66
N PHE A 780 -33.90 1.46 -20.12
CA PHE A 780 -33.15 2.59 -19.56
C PHE A 780 -31.65 2.51 -19.91
N THR A 781 -31.01 3.67 -20.06
CA THR A 781 -29.57 3.73 -20.37
C THR A 781 -28.75 3.71 -19.09
N ILE A 782 -27.85 2.73 -18.95
CA ILE A 782 -26.90 2.64 -17.83
C ILE A 782 -25.60 3.36 -18.20
N LYS A 783 -25.12 4.25 -17.32
CA LYS A 783 -23.87 5.00 -17.48
C LYS A 783 -23.05 4.92 -16.20
N TYR A 784 -21.72 4.97 -16.34
CA TYR A 784 -20.82 5.15 -15.22
C TYR A 784 -20.25 6.58 -15.21
N LEU A 785 -20.22 7.20 -14.04
CA LEU A 785 -19.67 8.53 -13.81
C LEU A 785 -18.55 8.38 -12.76
N ARG A 786 -17.30 8.45 -13.22
CA ARG A 786 -16.10 8.24 -12.40
C ARG A 786 -15.68 9.52 -11.69
N GLU A 787 -15.76 9.53 -10.37
CA GLU A 787 -15.22 10.63 -9.55
C GLU A 787 -13.69 10.71 -9.67
N TYR A 788 -13.11 11.91 -9.50
CA TYR A 788 -11.65 12.12 -9.51
C TYR A 788 -10.98 11.76 -8.17
N GLN A 789 -11.76 11.76 -7.09
CA GLN A 789 -11.41 11.33 -5.73
C GLN A 789 -12.70 10.87 -5.01
N PRO A 790 -12.66 10.19 -3.86
CA PRO A 790 -13.88 9.79 -3.14
C PRO A 790 -14.59 10.97 -2.45
N LEU A 791 -15.55 11.62 -3.13
CA LEU A 791 -16.18 12.89 -2.71
C LEU A 791 -17.25 12.78 -1.59
N GLY A 792 -17.37 11.63 -0.92
CA GLY A 792 -18.44 11.41 0.06
C GLY A 792 -19.79 10.99 -0.59
N THR A 793 -20.76 10.53 0.22
CA THR A 793 -22.07 10.04 -0.27
C THR A 793 -22.97 11.13 -0.87
N ALA A 794 -22.59 12.41 -0.83
CA ALA A 794 -23.30 13.53 -1.47
C ALA A 794 -22.43 14.34 -2.46
N GLY A 795 -21.09 14.33 -2.35
CA GLY A 795 -20.25 15.13 -3.24
C GLY A 795 -20.34 14.73 -4.71
N GLY A 796 -20.38 13.43 -5.02
CA GLY A 796 -20.61 12.93 -6.38
C GLY A 796 -21.93 13.40 -7.02
N LEU A 797 -23.00 13.60 -6.23
CA LEU A 797 -24.26 14.20 -6.72
C LEU A 797 -24.07 15.65 -7.16
N TYR A 798 -23.24 16.41 -6.43
CA TYR A 798 -22.99 17.82 -6.76
C TYR A 798 -22.00 17.99 -7.90
N HIS A 799 -20.96 17.14 -7.94
CA HIS A 799 -19.97 17.14 -9.00
C HIS A 799 -20.62 16.81 -10.35
N PHE A 800 -21.44 15.75 -10.41
CA PHE A 800 -22.14 15.33 -11.63
C PHE A 800 -23.54 15.95 -11.81
N ARG A 801 -23.91 16.96 -11.02
CA ARG A 801 -25.25 17.60 -11.07
C ARG A 801 -25.69 17.98 -12.49
N ASP A 802 -24.79 18.46 -13.34
CA ASP A 802 -25.11 18.95 -14.68
C ASP A 802 -25.41 17.79 -15.67
N VAL A 803 -24.98 16.57 -15.33
CA VAL A 803 -25.33 15.31 -16.01
C VAL A 803 -26.62 14.72 -15.42
N ILE A 804 -26.78 14.74 -14.09
CA ILE A 804 -27.94 14.21 -13.38
C ILE A 804 -29.21 15.02 -13.67
N LEU A 805 -29.10 16.36 -13.68
CA LEU A 805 -30.19 17.30 -13.97
C LEU A 805 -30.43 17.50 -15.47
N LYS A 806 -29.73 16.74 -16.33
CA LYS A 806 -29.94 16.78 -17.78
C LYS A 806 -31.37 16.37 -18.12
N ASN A 807 -31.99 17.10 -19.05
CA ASN A 807 -33.43 16.98 -19.39
C ASN A 807 -34.38 17.43 -18.25
N SER A 808 -33.87 18.10 -17.21
CA SER A 808 -34.63 18.72 -16.11
C SER A 808 -35.63 17.77 -15.43
N PRO A 809 -35.17 16.64 -14.85
CA PRO A 809 -36.04 15.74 -14.11
C PRO A 809 -36.65 16.46 -12.91
N LYS A 810 -37.92 16.16 -12.57
CA LYS A 810 -38.54 16.72 -11.36
C LYS A 810 -37.90 16.11 -10.10
N ARG A 811 -37.77 14.77 -10.11
CA ARG A 811 -37.21 13.99 -9.00
C ARG A 811 -36.29 12.89 -9.52
N PHE A 812 -35.39 12.44 -8.67
CA PHE A 812 -34.54 11.27 -8.93
C PHE A 812 -34.38 10.39 -7.69
N PHE A 813 -34.26 9.08 -7.90
CA PHE A 813 -33.90 8.15 -6.84
C PHE A 813 -32.39 8.17 -6.59
N VAL A 814 -32.00 7.96 -5.34
CA VAL A 814 -30.63 7.68 -4.91
C VAL A 814 -30.66 6.33 -4.18
N LEU A 815 -30.01 5.30 -4.74
CA LEU A 815 -29.86 4.00 -4.09
C LEU A 815 -28.38 3.75 -3.77
N ASN A 816 -28.08 3.35 -2.52
CA ASN A 816 -26.73 2.93 -2.14
C ASN A 816 -26.44 1.52 -2.67
N ALA A 817 -25.26 1.28 -3.21
CA ALA A 817 -24.88 0.00 -3.83
C ALA A 817 -24.56 -1.16 -2.84
N ASP A 818 -24.78 -0.98 -1.53
CA ASP A 818 -24.46 -1.95 -0.46
C ASP A 818 -25.70 -2.53 0.26
N VAL A 819 -26.91 -2.25 -0.24
CA VAL A 819 -28.16 -2.64 0.42
C VAL A 819 -28.90 -3.78 -0.28
N CYS A 820 -29.51 -4.65 0.51
CA CYS A 820 -30.24 -5.84 0.09
C CYS A 820 -31.69 -5.74 0.57
N CYS A 821 -32.62 -5.36 -0.32
CA CYS A 821 -34.05 -5.26 -0.02
C CYS A 821 -34.92 -5.47 -1.27
N SER A 822 -36.24 -5.35 -1.14
CA SER A 822 -37.19 -5.50 -2.26
C SER A 822 -37.46 -4.21 -3.08
N PHE A 823 -36.90 -3.07 -2.64
CA PHE A 823 -37.00 -1.75 -3.27
C PHE A 823 -38.45 -1.31 -3.60
N PRO A 824 -39.22 -0.79 -2.62
CA PRO A 824 -40.59 -0.30 -2.81
C PRO A 824 -40.63 1.10 -3.45
N LEU A 825 -40.01 1.24 -4.62
CA LEU A 825 -39.78 2.53 -5.28
C LEU A 825 -41.10 3.21 -5.71
N LYS A 826 -42.10 2.43 -6.13
CA LYS A 826 -43.41 2.93 -6.54
C LYS A 826 -44.17 3.55 -5.37
N GLU A 827 -44.10 2.91 -4.21
CA GLU A 827 -44.76 3.34 -2.98
C GLU A 827 -44.07 4.56 -2.36
N MET A 828 -42.73 4.67 -2.50
CA MET A 828 -41.98 5.89 -2.18
C MET A 828 -42.32 7.06 -3.11
N LEU A 829 -42.48 6.80 -4.41
CA LEU A 829 -42.91 7.81 -5.38
C LEU A 829 -44.32 8.32 -5.06
N GLN A 830 -45.28 7.42 -4.81
CA GLN A 830 -46.64 7.80 -4.40
C GLN A 830 -46.63 8.64 -3.13
N LEU A 831 -45.84 8.29 -2.11
CA LEU A 831 -45.70 9.08 -0.89
C LEU A 831 -45.09 10.48 -1.15
N SER A 832 -44.21 10.62 -2.15
CA SER A 832 -43.64 11.90 -2.54
C SER A 832 -44.62 12.79 -3.31
N ASP A 833 -45.56 12.21 -4.07
CA ASP A 833 -46.63 12.96 -4.71
C ASP A 833 -47.78 13.30 -3.73
N ASP A 834 -48.22 12.35 -2.89
CA ASP A 834 -49.27 12.54 -1.85
C ASP A 834 -48.92 13.61 -0.79
N ARG A 835 -47.64 13.99 -0.69
CA ARG A 835 -47.10 14.92 0.31
C ARG A 835 -46.37 16.12 -0.29
N GLU A 836 -46.25 16.20 -1.61
CA GLU A 836 -45.35 17.13 -2.31
C GLU A 836 -43.93 17.14 -1.71
N ALA A 837 -43.45 15.96 -1.30
CA ALA A 837 -42.23 15.81 -0.50
C ALA A 837 -40.97 16.16 -1.30
N GLU A 838 -40.11 16.97 -0.72
CA GLU A 838 -38.80 17.32 -1.24
C GLU A 838 -37.80 16.15 -1.09
N ALA A 839 -38.02 15.30 -0.08
CA ALA A 839 -37.29 14.05 0.09
C ALA A 839 -38.15 12.94 0.72
N VAL A 840 -37.96 11.71 0.25
CA VAL A 840 -38.49 10.49 0.89
C VAL A 840 -37.35 9.50 1.14
N ILE A 841 -37.19 9.07 2.39
CA ILE A 841 -36.22 8.04 2.82
C ILE A 841 -36.92 6.70 3.05
N LEU A 842 -36.30 5.60 2.64
CA LEU A 842 -36.74 4.26 3.01
C LEU A 842 -36.30 3.96 4.45
N GLY A 843 -37.25 3.52 5.28
CA GLY A 843 -37.00 3.10 6.66
C GLY A 843 -37.51 1.68 6.94
N THR A 844 -36.90 1.00 7.91
CA THR A 844 -37.39 -0.28 8.44
C THR A 844 -37.16 -0.36 9.94
N ARG A 845 -37.83 -1.28 10.64
CA ARG A 845 -37.67 -1.47 12.08
C ARG A 845 -36.77 -2.66 12.40
N VAL A 846 -35.78 -2.42 13.24
CA VAL A 846 -34.86 -3.43 13.78
C VAL A 846 -35.06 -3.59 15.30
N SER A 847 -34.31 -4.49 15.93
CA SER A 847 -34.28 -4.59 17.40
C SER A 847 -33.54 -3.39 18.01
N ASN A 848 -33.81 -3.09 19.28
CA ASN A 848 -33.27 -1.89 19.94
C ASN A 848 -31.74 -1.93 20.07
N GLU A 849 -31.17 -3.13 20.15
CA GLU A 849 -29.73 -3.42 20.22
C GLU A 849 -29.04 -3.30 18.85
N ALA A 850 -29.80 -3.43 17.76
CA ALA A 850 -29.31 -3.27 16.40
C ALA A 850 -29.37 -1.81 15.92
N ALA A 851 -30.30 -1.00 16.44
CA ALA A 851 -30.64 0.32 15.91
C ALA A 851 -29.45 1.31 15.87
N SER A 852 -28.63 1.38 16.92
CA SER A 852 -27.50 2.33 17.02
C SER A 852 -26.37 2.11 16.00
N ASN A 853 -26.37 0.97 15.27
CA ASN A 853 -25.40 0.70 14.21
C ASN A 853 -25.73 1.43 12.89
N PHE A 854 -26.86 2.13 12.83
CA PHE A 854 -27.42 2.76 11.64
C PHE A 854 -27.91 4.20 11.94
N GLY A 855 -28.26 4.96 10.90
CA GLY A 855 -28.97 6.23 11.09
C GLY A 855 -30.39 6.03 11.61
N CYS A 856 -30.71 6.65 12.74
CA CYS A 856 -32.01 6.55 13.40
C CYS A 856 -32.95 7.66 12.95
N ILE A 857 -34.20 7.29 12.66
CA ILE A 857 -35.26 8.18 12.17
C ILE A 857 -36.34 8.32 13.24
N VAL A 858 -36.64 9.56 13.64
CA VAL A 858 -37.83 9.91 14.42
C VAL A 858 -38.84 10.54 13.46
N SER A 859 -40.07 10.02 13.42
CA SER A 859 -41.12 10.51 12.52
C SER A 859 -42.46 10.70 13.23
N ASP A 860 -43.25 11.68 12.78
CA ASP A 860 -44.62 11.87 13.27
C ASP A 860 -45.61 10.84 12.65
N PRO A 861 -46.85 10.73 13.17
CA PRO A 861 -47.86 9.83 12.59
C PRO A 861 -48.27 10.15 11.14
N GLY A 862 -47.91 11.34 10.63
CA GLY A 862 -48.08 11.73 9.23
C GLY A 862 -47.00 11.17 8.28
N LYS A 863 -46.01 10.45 8.83
CA LYS A 863 -44.76 9.96 8.23
C LYS A 863 -43.69 11.03 7.95
N ARG A 864 -43.85 12.24 8.47
CA ARG A 864 -42.84 13.30 8.30
C ARG A 864 -41.68 13.05 9.26
N VAL A 865 -40.44 13.15 8.76
CA VAL A 865 -39.25 13.06 9.61
C VAL A 865 -39.20 14.30 10.51
N LEU A 866 -39.04 14.06 11.81
CA LEU A 866 -38.85 15.09 12.82
C LEU A 866 -37.37 15.31 13.09
N HIS A 867 -36.62 14.21 13.25
CA HIS A 867 -35.18 14.21 13.48
C HIS A 867 -34.53 13.00 12.79
N TYR A 868 -33.33 13.22 12.25
CA TYR A 868 -32.42 12.19 11.76
C TYR A 868 -31.11 12.28 12.57
N VAL A 869 -30.58 11.15 13.03
CA VAL A 869 -29.26 11.10 13.67
C VAL A 869 -28.49 9.89 13.16
N GLU A 870 -27.32 10.10 12.57
CA GLU A 870 -26.44 9.02 12.11
C GLU A 870 -25.77 8.32 13.31
N LYS A 871 -25.99 7.00 13.47
CA LYS A 871 -25.36 6.12 14.47
C LYS A 871 -25.31 6.71 15.90
N PRO A 872 -26.46 6.98 16.54
CA PRO A 872 -26.48 7.62 17.85
C PRO A 872 -25.90 6.71 18.95
N GLU A 873 -25.12 7.31 19.85
CA GLU A 873 -24.52 6.65 21.03
C GLU A 873 -25.57 6.08 22.01
N SER A 874 -26.80 6.61 21.96
CA SER A 874 -27.94 6.20 22.78
C SER A 874 -29.16 5.86 21.92
N HIS A 875 -30.10 5.09 22.48
CA HIS A 875 -31.29 4.68 21.74
C HIS A 875 -32.27 5.85 21.55
N ILE A 876 -32.44 6.29 20.30
CA ILE A 876 -33.38 7.36 19.90
C ILE A 876 -34.66 6.76 19.28
N SER A 877 -34.51 5.76 18.42
CA SER A 877 -35.58 5.12 17.66
C SER A 877 -35.13 3.72 17.21
N ASN A 878 -36.07 2.83 16.89
CA ASN A 878 -35.78 1.56 16.23
C ASN A 878 -36.08 1.56 14.72
N LEU A 879 -36.58 2.69 14.17
CA LEU A 879 -36.76 2.94 12.75
C LEU A 879 -35.45 3.49 12.17
N ILE A 880 -34.84 2.76 11.23
CA ILE A 880 -33.49 3.04 10.71
C ILE A 880 -33.48 3.38 9.21
N ASN A 881 -32.48 4.16 8.79
CA ASN A 881 -32.15 4.45 7.40
C ASN A 881 -31.80 3.16 6.62
N CYS A 882 -32.45 2.95 5.48
CA CYS A 882 -32.24 1.79 4.62
C CYS A 882 -31.33 2.03 3.40
N GLY A 883 -30.70 3.20 3.26
CA GLY A 883 -29.79 3.53 2.14
C GLY A 883 -30.48 3.70 0.79
N VAL A 884 -31.77 4.07 0.80
CA VAL A 884 -32.60 4.28 -0.40
C VAL A 884 -33.42 5.55 -0.21
N TYR A 885 -33.32 6.46 -1.17
CA TYR A 885 -33.87 7.80 -1.10
C TYR A 885 -34.52 8.20 -2.43
N LEU A 886 -35.46 9.14 -2.37
CA LEU A 886 -36.06 9.84 -3.51
C LEU A 886 -36.00 11.34 -3.21
N PHE A 887 -35.36 12.12 -4.08
CA PHE A 887 -35.18 13.56 -3.89
C PHE A 887 -35.84 14.35 -5.03
N ASP A 888 -36.40 15.51 -4.72
CA ASP A 888 -36.62 16.57 -5.70
C ASP A 888 -35.29 17.17 -6.16
N SER A 889 -35.23 17.63 -7.41
CA SER A 889 -34.03 18.25 -8.00
C SER A 889 -33.56 19.51 -7.25
N SER A 890 -34.39 20.12 -6.40
CA SER A 890 -33.97 21.16 -5.46
C SER A 890 -32.82 20.76 -4.52
N ILE A 891 -32.64 19.46 -4.24
CA ILE A 891 -31.65 18.95 -3.27
C ILE A 891 -30.21 19.39 -3.60
N ILE A 892 -29.90 19.58 -4.88
CA ILE A 892 -28.58 20.02 -5.36
C ILE A 892 -28.21 21.40 -4.78
N PHE A 893 -29.19 22.29 -4.56
CA PHE A 893 -28.95 23.59 -3.91
C PHE A 893 -28.70 23.45 -2.40
N LYS A 894 -29.35 22.50 -1.72
CA LYS A 894 -29.06 22.21 -0.31
C LYS A 894 -27.68 21.58 -0.13
N ILE A 895 -27.29 20.69 -1.04
CA ILE A 895 -25.96 20.08 -1.09
C ILE A 895 -24.88 21.16 -1.24
N ARG A 896 -25.06 22.11 -2.18
CA ARG A 896 -24.20 23.31 -2.29
C ARG A 896 -24.11 24.11 -0.98
N LYS A 897 -25.27 24.43 -0.38
CA LYS A 897 -25.36 25.18 0.90
C LYS A 897 -24.62 24.45 2.02
N ALA A 898 -24.66 23.12 2.07
CA ALA A 898 -23.92 22.31 3.04
C ALA A 898 -22.41 22.38 2.81
N MET A 899 -21.91 22.34 1.57
CA MET A 899 -20.48 22.57 1.26
C MET A 899 -20.03 23.97 1.71
N GLU A 900 -20.81 25.01 1.38
CA GLU A 900 -20.53 26.40 1.78
C GLU A 900 -20.54 26.60 3.32
N VAL A 901 -21.26 25.76 4.07
CA VAL A 901 -21.24 25.72 5.54
C VAL A 901 -20.06 24.89 6.07
N LYS A 902 -19.74 23.73 5.47
CA LYS A 902 -18.60 22.90 5.88
C LYS A 902 -17.28 23.68 5.72
N ALA A 903 -17.07 24.30 4.57
CA ALA A 903 -15.88 25.12 4.30
C ALA A 903 -15.72 26.29 5.30
N LYS A 904 -16.82 26.96 5.67
CA LYS A 904 -16.80 28.02 6.69
C LYS A 904 -16.49 27.48 8.09
N ARG A 905 -17.01 26.30 8.47
CA ARG A 905 -16.68 25.63 9.73
C ARG A 905 -15.19 25.33 9.80
N ILE A 906 -14.65 24.68 8.75
CA ILE A 906 -13.22 24.36 8.59
C ILE A 906 -12.35 25.61 8.75
N ALA A 907 -12.65 26.67 7.99
CA ALA A 907 -11.90 27.92 8.03
C ALA A 907 -12.04 28.73 9.35
N SER A 908 -12.84 28.25 10.30
CA SER A 908 -13.07 28.87 11.61
C SER A 908 -12.58 28.04 12.80
N ASP A 909 -12.11 26.82 12.56
CA ASP A 909 -11.76 25.85 13.60
C ASP A 909 -10.23 25.75 13.77
N PRO A 910 -9.64 26.28 14.86
CA PRO A 910 -8.19 26.24 15.09
C PRO A 910 -7.67 24.85 15.50
N LEU A 911 -8.55 23.84 15.59
CA LEU A 911 -8.20 22.43 15.81
C LEU A 911 -8.46 21.56 14.56
N TYR A 912 -8.74 22.18 13.40
CA TYR A 912 -8.94 21.46 12.14
C TYR A 912 -7.65 20.77 11.67
N ASP A 913 -7.67 19.44 11.67
CA ASP A 913 -6.60 18.59 11.14
C ASP A 913 -6.84 18.26 9.64
N PRO A 914 -6.02 18.78 8.72
CA PRO A 914 -6.13 18.47 7.29
C PRO A 914 -5.70 17.03 6.95
N THR A 915 -5.07 16.28 7.86
CA THR A 915 -4.62 14.89 7.65
C THR A 915 -5.72 13.84 7.91
N GLU A 916 -6.82 14.23 8.58
CA GLU A 916 -7.94 13.32 8.86
C GLU A 916 -8.69 12.92 7.56
N GLU A 917 -8.69 11.62 7.20
CA GLU A 917 -9.49 11.11 6.07
C GLU A 917 -10.95 11.63 6.11
N GLY A 918 -11.34 12.44 5.12
CA GLY A 918 -12.67 13.06 4.98
C GLY A 918 -12.83 14.46 5.58
N SER A 919 -11.77 15.07 6.13
CA SER A 919 -11.80 16.44 6.66
C SER A 919 -12.03 17.48 5.56
N SER A 920 -11.36 17.32 4.40
CA SER A 920 -11.46 18.19 3.20
C SER A 920 -12.89 18.63 2.90
N ASP A 921 -13.02 19.91 2.59
CA ASP A 921 -14.21 20.63 2.13
C ASP A 921 -14.94 19.99 0.94
N ASP A 922 -14.22 19.37 0.00
CA ASP A 922 -14.77 18.63 -1.14
C ASP A 922 -15.56 17.36 -0.74
N VAL A 923 -15.27 16.77 0.43
CA VAL A 923 -15.86 15.49 0.85
C VAL A 923 -17.14 15.72 1.64
N LEU A 924 -18.30 15.37 1.08
CA LEU A 924 -19.61 15.63 1.67
C LEU A 924 -20.45 14.36 1.83
N ARG A 925 -20.99 14.13 3.03
CA ARG A 925 -21.73 12.90 3.39
C ARG A 925 -23.23 13.18 3.47
N LEU A 926 -24.02 12.49 2.67
CA LEU A 926 -25.49 12.61 2.66
C LEU A 926 -26.08 12.42 4.05
N GLU A 927 -25.68 11.35 4.73
CA GLU A 927 -26.18 10.93 6.03
C GLU A 927 -25.85 11.93 7.17
N GLN A 928 -24.73 12.65 7.09
CA GLN A 928 -24.27 13.55 8.17
C GLN A 928 -24.48 15.03 7.86
N ASP A 929 -24.16 15.48 6.64
CA ASP A 929 -24.19 16.89 6.25
C ASP A 929 -25.54 17.32 5.64
N ILE A 930 -26.36 16.38 5.14
CA ILE A 930 -27.62 16.69 4.42
C ILE A 930 -28.87 16.24 5.19
N LEU A 931 -28.98 14.96 5.57
CA LEU A 931 -30.24 14.40 6.10
C LEU A 931 -30.65 14.97 7.46
N GLY A 932 -29.69 15.37 8.30
CA GLY A 932 -29.95 16.07 9.56
C GLY A 932 -30.64 17.42 9.34
N PRO A 933 -29.97 18.41 8.71
CA PRO A 933 -30.57 19.72 8.40
C PRO A 933 -31.87 19.65 7.58
N LEU A 934 -32.02 18.62 6.73
CA LEU A 934 -33.22 18.42 5.91
C LEU A 934 -34.47 18.07 6.74
N ALA A 935 -34.32 17.50 7.95
CA ALA A 935 -35.45 17.25 8.85
C ALA A 935 -36.07 18.56 9.40
N ASP A 936 -35.23 19.56 9.70
CA ASP A 936 -35.67 20.86 10.24
C ASP A 936 -36.48 21.68 9.23
N GLU A 937 -36.25 21.47 7.92
CA GLU A 937 -36.96 22.14 6.82
C GLU A 937 -38.34 21.50 6.51
N LYS A 938 -38.78 20.48 7.28
CA LYS A 938 -40.15 19.92 7.39
C LYS A 938 -40.77 19.23 6.15
N ASN A 939 -40.14 19.27 4.98
CA ASN A 939 -40.63 18.60 3.76
C ASN A 939 -40.02 17.21 3.51
N PHE A 940 -39.46 16.59 4.55
CA PHE A 940 -38.80 15.28 4.53
C PHE A 940 -39.70 14.19 5.14
N TYR A 941 -39.87 13.06 4.46
CA TYR A 941 -40.79 11.97 4.85
C TYR A 941 -40.12 10.59 4.83
N VAL A 942 -40.62 9.64 5.62
CA VAL A 942 -40.12 8.25 5.66
C VAL A 942 -41.17 7.25 5.17
N TYR A 943 -40.76 6.34 4.30
CA TYR A 943 -41.54 5.16 3.94
C TYR A 943 -41.07 3.97 4.79
N GLU A 944 -41.85 3.57 5.79
CA GLU A 944 -41.58 2.37 6.59
C GLU A 944 -41.97 1.09 5.81
N THR A 945 -40.98 0.28 5.42
CA THR A 945 -41.20 -1.04 4.82
C THR A 945 -41.29 -2.13 5.88
N ARG A 946 -42.04 -3.19 5.56
CA ARG A 946 -42.15 -4.45 6.33
C ARG A 946 -41.60 -5.65 5.55
N ASP A 947 -41.03 -5.41 4.38
CA ASP A 947 -40.34 -6.40 3.57
C ASP A 947 -38.90 -6.60 4.09
N PHE A 948 -38.17 -7.57 3.55
CA PHE A 948 -36.78 -7.78 3.97
C PHE A 948 -35.88 -6.57 3.64
N TRP A 949 -34.97 -6.26 4.57
CA TRP A 949 -33.85 -5.35 4.37
C TRP A 949 -32.62 -5.86 5.14
N ARG A 950 -31.44 -5.74 4.53
CA ARG A 950 -30.14 -6.02 5.16
C ARG A 950 -29.05 -5.17 4.48
N GLN A 951 -28.08 -4.69 5.24
CA GLN A 951 -26.88 -4.07 4.66
C GLN A 951 -25.79 -5.14 4.43
N ILE A 952 -25.20 -5.19 3.24
CA ILE A 952 -24.12 -6.13 2.88
C ILE A 952 -22.77 -5.46 3.16
N LYS A 953 -22.42 -5.31 4.44
CA LYS A 953 -21.13 -4.77 4.89
C LYS A 953 -20.03 -5.79 5.15
N THR A 954 -20.32 -7.08 5.29
CA THR A 954 -19.29 -8.10 5.55
C THR A 954 -19.60 -9.40 4.82
N ALA A 955 -18.61 -10.28 4.65
CA ALA A 955 -18.80 -11.57 4.01
C ALA A 955 -19.84 -12.43 4.77
N GLY A 956 -19.83 -12.36 6.11
CA GLY A 956 -20.85 -12.99 6.96
C GLY A 956 -22.28 -12.42 6.80
N SER A 957 -22.48 -11.23 6.21
CA SER A 957 -23.82 -10.74 5.91
C SER A 957 -24.32 -11.12 4.51
N ALA A 958 -23.44 -11.59 3.62
CA ALA A 958 -23.80 -12.04 2.26
C ALA A 958 -24.56 -13.38 2.26
N VAL A 959 -24.20 -14.35 3.11
CA VAL A 959 -24.93 -15.65 3.19
C VAL A 959 -26.40 -15.45 3.63
N PRO A 960 -26.73 -14.67 4.68
CA PRO A 960 -28.12 -14.32 4.97
C PRO A 960 -28.80 -13.48 3.88
N ALA A 961 -28.08 -12.59 3.18
CA ALA A 961 -28.65 -11.83 2.06
C ALA A 961 -29.03 -12.75 0.88
N ASN A 962 -28.19 -13.75 0.58
CA ASN A 962 -28.46 -14.81 -0.39
C ASN A 962 -29.73 -15.59 0.00
N ALA A 963 -29.87 -15.96 1.27
CA ALA A 963 -31.08 -16.60 1.77
C ALA A 963 -32.33 -15.72 1.60
N LEU A 964 -32.25 -14.42 1.91
CA LEU A 964 -33.39 -13.49 1.78
C LEU A 964 -33.83 -13.29 0.33
N TYR A 965 -32.90 -13.06 -0.61
CA TYR A 965 -33.23 -12.94 -2.03
C TYR A 965 -33.78 -14.25 -2.63
N LEU A 966 -33.17 -15.39 -2.32
CA LEU A 966 -33.66 -16.71 -2.78
C LEU A 966 -35.05 -17.04 -2.22
N GLN A 967 -35.31 -16.71 -0.95
CA GLN A 967 -36.63 -16.87 -0.34
C GLN A 967 -37.66 -15.93 -0.98
N LYS A 968 -37.29 -14.70 -1.30
CA LYS A 968 -38.18 -13.77 -2.01
C LYS A 968 -38.55 -14.28 -3.40
N ALA A 969 -37.54 -14.68 -4.18
CA ALA A 969 -37.73 -15.24 -5.52
C ALA A 969 -38.65 -16.48 -5.51
N TYR A 970 -38.49 -17.35 -4.51
CA TYR A 970 -39.35 -18.52 -4.31
C TYR A 970 -40.78 -18.15 -3.87
N GLN A 971 -40.95 -17.17 -2.98
CA GLN A 971 -42.26 -16.64 -2.60
C GLN A 971 -43.00 -15.98 -3.77
N SER A 972 -42.28 -15.39 -4.73
CA SER A 972 -42.84 -14.85 -5.97
C SER A 972 -43.01 -15.89 -7.10
N GLY A 973 -42.53 -17.12 -6.93
CA GLY A 973 -42.59 -18.16 -7.95
C GLY A 973 -41.71 -17.88 -9.18
N SER A 974 -40.50 -17.36 -8.99
CA SER A 974 -39.54 -17.14 -10.09
C SER A 974 -39.18 -18.46 -10.79
N GLU A 975 -39.12 -18.41 -12.12
CA GLU A 975 -38.77 -19.54 -13.00
C GLU A 975 -37.25 -19.86 -12.97
N ASP A 976 -36.43 -18.96 -12.42
CA ASP A 976 -34.97 -19.12 -12.25
C ASP A 976 -34.59 -20.14 -11.16
N LEU A 977 -35.57 -20.62 -10.38
CA LEU A 977 -35.39 -21.56 -9.30
C LEU A 977 -35.91 -22.96 -9.69
N PRO A 978 -35.07 -24.02 -9.64
CA PRO A 978 -35.52 -25.38 -9.92
C PRO A 978 -36.55 -25.86 -8.90
N ALA A 979 -37.53 -26.62 -9.39
CA ALA A 979 -38.56 -27.25 -8.58
C ALA A 979 -37.98 -28.21 -7.52
N ALA A 980 -38.73 -28.41 -6.44
CA ALA A 980 -38.37 -29.36 -5.38
C ALA A 980 -38.19 -30.80 -5.92
N SER A 981 -37.18 -31.51 -5.43
CA SER A 981 -36.91 -32.90 -5.80
C SER A 981 -36.36 -33.70 -4.61
N ALA A 982 -35.98 -34.96 -4.81
CA ALA A 982 -35.29 -35.74 -3.78
C ALA A 982 -33.93 -35.11 -3.38
N THR A 983 -33.32 -34.35 -4.29
CA THR A 983 -31.98 -33.76 -4.19
C THR A 983 -31.97 -32.22 -4.11
N ILE A 984 -33.04 -31.54 -4.53
CA ILE A 984 -33.20 -30.09 -4.40
C ILE A 984 -34.20 -29.79 -3.27
N ILE A 985 -33.73 -29.13 -2.21
CA ILE A 985 -34.56 -28.53 -1.17
C ILE A 985 -34.63 -27.01 -1.44
N PRO A 986 -35.76 -26.46 -1.93
CA PRO A 986 -35.85 -25.04 -2.25
C PRO A 986 -35.67 -24.12 -1.02
N PRO A 987 -35.23 -22.86 -1.22
CA PRO A 987 -34.84 -22.29 -2.51
C PRO A 987 -33.37 -22.57 -2.84
N VAL A 988 -33.08 -22.81 -4.11
CA VAL A 988 -31.73 -22.97 -4.65
C VAL A 988 -31.66 -22.20 -5.97
N TYR A 989 -30.53 -21.56 -6.28
CA TYR A 989 -30.21 -21.09 -7.62
C TYR A 989 -29.06 -21.92 -8.19
N ILE A 990 -29.14 -22.30 -9.46
CA ILE A 990 -28.08 -23.02 -10.18
C ILE A 990 -27.87 -22.32 -11.52
N HIS A 991 -26.69 -21.74 -11.73
CA HIS A 991 -26.36 -21.09 -12.99
C HIS A 991 -26.41 -22.11 -14.15
N PRO A 992 -26.96 -21.79 -15.34
CA PRO A 992 -27.14 -22.76 -16.44
C PRO A 992 -25.86 -23.44 -16.98
N THR A 993 -24.68 -22.97 -16.58
CA THR A 993 -23.37 -23.57 -16.96
C THR A 993 -22.72 -24.38 -15.83
N ALA A 994 -23.33 -24.45 -14.64
CA ALA A 994 -22.83 -25.28 -13.54
C ALA A 994 -23.13 -26.77 -13.79
N THR A 995 -22.26 -27.65 -13.31
CA THR A 995 -22.42 -29.11 -13.40
C THR A 995 -22.68 -29.67 -12.00
N VAL A 996 -23.87 -30.24 -11.78
CA VAL A 996 -24.26 -30.83 -10.49
C VAL A 996 -24.61 -32.30 -10.70
N ASP A 997 -23.96 -33.20 -9.97
CA ASP A 997 -24.24 -34.63 -10.05
C ASP A 997 -25.66 -34.97 -9.53
N ALA A 998 -26.31 -35.95 -10.17
CA ALA A 998 -27.68 -36.36 -9.84
C ALA A 998 -27.87 -36.92 -8.41
N THR A 999 -26.78 -37.24 -7.70
CA THR A 999 -26.77 -37.72 -6.30
C THR A 999 -26.32 -36.67 -5.29
N ALA A 1000 -25.84 -35.50 -5.74
CA ALA A 1000 -25.60 -34.34 -4.88
C ALA A 1000 -26.92 -33.83 -4.29
N LYS A 1001 -26.87 -33.11 -3.17
CA LYS A 1001 -28.07 -32.56 -2.51
C LYS A 1001 -27.84 -31.12 -2.10
N LEU A 1002 -28.69 -30.22 -2.60
CA LEU A 1002 -28.55 -28.78 -2.47
C LEU A 1002 -29.75 -28.20 -1.69
N GLY A 1003 -29.44 -27.23 -0.84
CA GLY A 1003 -30.42 -26.35 -0.20
C GLY A 1003 -30.84 -26.73 1.22
N PRO A 1004 -31.67 -25.89 1.88
CA PRO A 1004 -32.19 -24.62 1.37
C PRO A 1004 -31.13 -23.52 1.29
N ASN A 1005 -31.49 -22.40 0.64
CA ASN A 1005 -30.74 -21.14 0.58
C ASN A 1005 -29.33 -21.29 -0.03
N VAL A 1006 -29.21 -21.99 -1.16
CA VAL A 1006 -27.94 -22.21 -1.88
C VAL A 1006 -27.93 -21.50 -3.22
N SER A 1007 -26.82 -20.89 -3.59
CA SER A 1007 -26.56 -20.43 -4.96
C SER A 1007 -25.29 -21.09 -5.51
N ILE A 1008 -25.37 -21.61 -6.74
CA ILE A 1008 -24.25 -22.21 -7.49
C ILE A 1008 -23.97 -21.34 -8.72
N GLY A 1009 -22.78 -20.76 -8.78
CA GLY A 1009 -22.34 -19.83 -9.83
C GLY A 1009 -21.85 -20.49 -11.13
N PRO A 1010 -21.47 -19.67 -12.13
CA PRO A 1010 -21.03 -20.14 -13.44
C PRO A 1010 -19.94 -21.21 -13.41
N ARG A 1011 -20.10 -22.28 -14.21
CA ARG A 1011 -19.12 -23.37 -14.41
C ARG A 1011 -18.70 -24.15 -13.15
N ALA A 1012 -19.26 -23.86 -11.98
CA ALA A 1012 -18.97 -24.60 -10.76
C ALA A 1012 -19.39 -26.08 -10.89
N VAL A 1013 -18.62 -26.98 -10.26
CA VAL A 1013 -18.78 -28.44 -10.33
C VAL A 1013 -19.10 -28.98 -8.94
N VAL A 1014 -20.22 -29.70 -8.80
CA VAL A 1014 -20.62 -30.36 -7.55
C VAL A 1014 -20.74 -31.86 -7.78
N GLY A 1015 -19.83 -32.63 -7.19
CA GLY A 1015 -19.67 -34.06 -7.40
C GLY A 1015 -20.68 -34.96 -6.67
N PRO A 1016 -20.62 -36.28 -6.92
CA PRO A 1016 -21.55 -37.27 -6.36
C PRO A 1016 -21.65 -37.23 -4.84
N GLY A 1017 -22.83 -37.49 -4.27
CA GLY A 1017 -23.03 -37.57 -2.83
C GLY A 1017 -22.84 -36.26 -2.03
N ALA A 1018 -22.33 -35.18 -2.64
CA ALA A 1018 -22.04 -33.93 -1.94
C ALA A 1018 -23.29 -33.27 -1.34
N ARG A 1019 -23.11 -32.49 -0.27
CA ARG A 1019 -24.18 -31.87 0.53
C ARG A 1019 -23.91 -30.38 0.73
N VAL A 1020 -24.68 -29.52 0.08
CA VAL A 1020 -24.52 -28.05 0.17
C VAL A 1020 -25.79 -27.42 0.74
N LYS A 1021 -25.66 -26.56 1.75
CA LYS A 1021 -26.80 -25.88 2.40
C LYS A 1021 -26.40 -24.47 2.91
N GLU A 1022 -27.32 -23.49 2.82
CA GLU A 1022 -27.15 -22.12 3.35
C GLU A 1022 -25.81 -21.50 2.93
N SER A 1023 -25.45 -21.63 1.65
CA SER A 1023 -24.09 -21.36 1.17
C SER A 1023 -24.08 -20.75 -0.23
N ILE A 1024 -23.04 -19.96 -0.52
CA ILE A 1024 -22.76 -19.39 -1.84
C ILE A 1024 -21.58 -20.14 -2.43
N VAL A 1025 -21.72 -20.67 -3.65
CA VAL A 1025 -20.63 -21.31 -4.39
C VAL A 1025 -20.38 -20.48 -5.65
N LEU A 1026 -19.19 -19.87 -5.74
CA LEU A 1026 -18.85 -18.94 -6.81
C LEU A 1026 -18.30 -19.64 -8.07
N GLU A 1027 -18.06 -18.84 -9.10
CA GLU A 1027 -17.66 -19.31 -10.43
C GLU A 1027 -16.36 -20.15 -10.44
N ASP A 1028 -16.32 -21.19 -11.28
CA ASP A 1028 -15.26 -22.21 -11.40
C ASP A 1028 -14.95 -23.05 -10.14
N ALA A 1029 -15.72 -22.94 -9.04
CA ALA A 1029 -15.48 -23.73 -7.82
C ALA A 1029 -15.74 -25.24 -8.02
N GLU A 1030 -14.94 -26.09 -7.37
CA GLU A 1030 -15.02 -27.55 -7.44
C GLU A 1030 -15.34 -28.15 -6.06
N ILE A 1031 -16.41 -28.93 -5.94
CA ILE A 1031 -16.76 -29.68 -4.74
C ILE A 1031 -16.71 -31.17 -5.10
N LYS A 1032 -15.72 -31.90 -4.58
CA LYS A 1032 -15.57 -33.35 -4.81
C LYS A 1032 -16.68 -34.16 -4.12
N HIS A 1033 -16.67 -35.47 -4.37
CA HIS A 1033 -17.70 -36.38 -3.88
C HIS A 1033 -17.78 -36.48 -2.35
N ASP A 1034 -19.00 -36.70 -1.85
CA ASP A 1034 -19.36 -36.86 -0.43
C ASP A 1034 -18.98 -35.71 0.52
N ALA A 1035 -18.47 -34.59 -0.03
CA ALA A 1035 -18.11 -33.40 0.73
C ALA A 1035 -19.35 -32.66 1.28
N CYS A 1036 -19.18 -31.94 2.39
CA CYS A 1036 -20.26 -31.26 3.11
C CYS A 1036 -19.94 -29.78 3.30
N VAL A 1037 -20.81 -28.90 2.79
CA VAL A 1037 -20.63 -27.44 2.75
C VAL A 1037 -21.85 -26.73 3.35
N LEU A 1038 -21.68 -26.10 4.51
CA LEU A 1038 -22.77 -25.54 5.31
C LEU A 1038 -22.45 -24.09 5.73
N TYR A 1039 -23.40 -23.15 5.68
CA TYR A 1039 -23.20 -21.78 6.21
C TYR A 1039 -21.90 -21.11 5.72
N SER A 1040 -21.58 -21.27 4.43
CA SER A 1040 -20.25 -20.97 3.87
C SER A 1040 -20.27 -20.19 2.56
N ILE A 1041 -19.15 -19.55 2.24
CA ILE A 1041 -18.84 -19.00 0.92
C ILE A 1041 -17.68 -19.82 0.34
N VAL A 1042 -17.89 -20.44 -0.82
CA VAL A 1042 -16.87 -21.16 -1.58
C VAL A 1042 -16.38 -20.26 -2.70
N GLY A 1043 -15.12 -19.86 -2.63
CA GLY A 1043 -14.50 -18.87 -3.52
C GLY A 1043 -14.37 -19.30 -4.97
N TRP A 1044 -14.11 -18.32 -5.84
CA TRP A 1044 -13.81 -18.55 -7.26
C TRP A 1044 -12.70 -19.59 -7.44
N GLY A 1045 -12.89 -20.61 -8.28
CA GLY A 1045 -11.88 -21.67 -8.50
C GLY A 1045 -11.52 -22.52 -7.27
N ALA A 1046 -12.16 -22.31 -6.12
CA ALA A 1046 -11.83 -23.00 -4.88
C ALA A 1046 -12.25 -24.48 -4.95
N ARG A 1047 -11.42 -25.36 -4.39
CA ARG A 1047 -11.57 -26.82 -4.46
C ARG A 1047 -11.79 -27.39 -3.07
N ILE A 1048 -12.86 -28.17 -2.90
CA ILE A 1048 -13.18 -28.88 -1.67
C ILE A 1048 -12.99 -30.38 -1.90
N GLY A 1049 -12.09 -30.98 -1.12
CA GLY A 1049 -11.74 -32.39 -1.20
C GLY A 1049 -12.88 -33.36 -0.90
N ALA A 1050 -12.69 -34.61 -1.28
CA ALA A 1050 -13.65 -35.68 -1.06
C ALA A 1050 -13.82 -35.91 0.44
N TRP A 1051 -15.05 -36.14 0.90
CA TRP A 1051 -15.40 -36.26 2.33
C TRP A 1051 -15.06 -35.03 3.22
N ALA A 1052 -14.51 -33.95 2.67
CA ALA A 1052 -14.14 -32.75 3.43
C ALA A 1052 -15.39 -32.02 3.97
N ARG A 1053 -15.25 -31.35 5.11
CA ARG A 1053 -16.36 -30.70 5.83
C ARG A 1053 -16.08 -29.23 6.09
N VAL A 1054 -16.73 -28.36 5.33
CA VAL A 1054 -16.57 -26.90 5.36
C VAL A 1054 -17.84 -26.29 5.94
N GLU A 1055 -17.82 -25.84 7.20
CA GLU A 1055 -19.03 -25.43 7.91
C GLU A 1055 -18.92 -24.10 8.68
N GLY A 1056 -19.92 -23.25 8.57
CA GLY A 1056 -20.14 -22.13 9.49
C GLY A 1056 -21.05 -22.50 10.68
N THR A 1057 -21.25 -21.52 11.56
CA THR A 1057 -22.22 -21.54 12.66
C THR A 1057 -23.56 -20.97 12.18
N PRO A 1058 -24.70 -21.65 12.41
CA PRO A 1058 -26.01 -21.11 12.04
C PRO A 1058 -26.32 -19.77 12.73
N ILE A 1059 -26.77 -18.78 11.95
CA ILE A 1059 -27.31 -17.50 12.42
C ILE A 1059 -28.69 -17.26 11.80
N SER A 1060 -29.60 -16.59 12.52
CA SER A 1060 -30.90 -16.21 11.99
C SER A 1060 -30.77 -15.14 10.90
N VAL A 1061 -31.54 -15.25 9.81
CA VAL A 1061 -31.59 -14.20 8.75
C VAL A 1061 -32.01 -12.82 9.29
N THR A 1062 -32.74 -12.78 10.41
CA THR A 1062 -33.16 -11.55 11.12
C THR A 1062 -32.07 -10.95 12.01
N GLN A 1063 -30.94 -11.64 12.23
CA GLN A 1063 -29.86 -11.14 13.08
C GLN A 1063 -28.84 -10.37 12.22
N HIS A 1064 -28.58 -9.12 12.58
CA HIS A 1064 -27.64 -8.25 11.86
C HIS A 1064 -26.17 -8.45 12.26
N THR A 1065 -25.91 -9.06 13.43
CA THR A 1065 -24.57 -9.51 13.85
C THR A 1065 -24.05 -10.62 12.94
N THR A 1066 -22.75 -10.59 12.60
CA THR A 1066 -22.09 -11.60 11.74
C THR A 1066 -20.97 -12.36 12.45
N THR A 1067 -20.69 -12.03 13.72
CA THR A 1067 -19.71 -12.72 14.57
C THR A 1067 -20.38 -13.47 15.72
N VAL A 1068 -19.71 -14.51 16.21
CA VAL A 1068 -20.10 -15.29 17.39
C VAL A 1068 -18.98 -15.27 18.43
N LEU A 1069 -19.34 -15.35 19.71
CA LEU A 1069 -18.37 -15.48 20.80
C LEU A 1069 -18.05 -16.95 21.04
N LYS A 1070 -16.78 -17.34 20.89
CA LYS A 1070 -16.24 -18.61 21.39
C LYS A 1070 -15.05 -18.33 22.31
N ASN A 1071 -15.05 -18.94 23.48
CA ASN A 1071 -13.97 -18.84 24.47
C ASN A 1071 -13.55 -17.39 24.82
N GLY A 1072 -14.50 -16.44 24.77
CA GLY A 1072 -14.27 -15.01 24.99
C GLY A 1072 -13.86 -14.20 23.75
N VAL A 1073 -13.49 -14.85 22.64
CA VAL A 1073 -13.06 -14.22 21.39
C VAL A 1073 -14.24 -14.10 20.42
N LYS A 1074 -14.36 -12.94 19.74
CA LYS A 1074 -15.29 -12.78 18.60
C LYS A 1074 -14.67 -13.40 17.35
N VAL A 1075 -15.37 -14.36 16.73
CA VAL A 1075 -14.96 -15.00 15.47
C VAL A 1075 -16.07 -14.87 14.43
N GLN A 1076 -15.73 -14.93 13.15
CA GLN A 1076 -16.73 -14.89 12.07
C GLN A 1076 -17.67 -16.11 12.15
N SER A 1077 -18.95 -15.89 11.85
CA SER A 1077 -19.98 -16.94 11.93
C SER A 1077 -20.02 -17.88 10.74
N VAL A 1078 -19.50 -17.46 9.58
CA VAL A 1078 -19.46 -18.26 8.35
C VAL A 1078 -18.04 -18.81 8.12
N THR A 1079 -17.93 -19.89 7.35
CA THR A 1079 -16.64 -20.26 6.75
C THR A 1079 -16.53 -19.65 5.36
N ILE A 1080 -15.39 -19.02 5.07
CA ILE A 1080 -15.09 -18.39 3.77
C ILE A 1080 -13.85 -19.08 3.23
N LEU A 1081 -14.00 -19.82 2.14
CA LEU A 1081 -12.88 -20.26 1.32
C LEU A 1081 -12.62 -19.21 0.24
N ALA A 1082 -11.34 -18.89 0.05
CA ALA A 1082 -10.90 -17.85 -0.86
C ALA A 1082 -10.71 -18.36 -2.30
N LYS A 1083 -10.31 -17.45 -3.20
CA LYS A 1083 -10.04 -17.81 -4.60
C LYS A 1083 -8.86 -18.77 -4.66
N ASP A 1084 -9.05 -19.82 -5.47
CA ASP A 1084 -8.09 -20.90 -5.68
C ASP A 1084 -7.60 -21.57 -4.37
N CYS A 1085 -8.39 -21.51 -3.29
CA CYS A 1085 -8.18 -22.30 -2.09
C CYS A 1085 -8.35 -23.80 -2.37
N VAL A 1086 -7.56 -24.64 -1.72
CA VAL A 1086 -7.66 -26.10 -1.83
C VAL A 1086 -7.81 -26.70 -0.44
N VAL A 1087 -9.00 -27.23 -0.13
CA VAL A 1087 -9.22 -28.09 1.03
C VAL A 1087 -8.91 -29.52 0.61
N HIS A 1088 -7.99 -30.20 1.31
CA HIS A 1088 -7.67 -31.59 1.02
C HIS A 1088 -8.81 -32.54 1.39
N ASP A 1089 -8.74 -33.77 0.88
CA ASP A 1089 -9.71 -34.82 1.16
C ASP A 1089 -9.74 -35.13 2.67
N GLU A 1090 -10.92 -35.46 3.21
CA GLU A 1090 -11.23 -35.72 4.64
C GLU A 1090 -11.05 -34.52 5.63
N ILE A 1091 -10.56 -33.36 5.20
CA ILE A 1091 -10.27 -32.21 6.09
C ILE A 1091 -11.52 -31.46 6.57
N ARG A 1092 -11.53 -31.02 7.84
CA ARG A 1092 -12.56 -30.15 8.43
C ARG A 1092 -12.13 -28.69 8.55
N VAL A 1093 -13.00 -27.77 8.14
CA VAL A 1093 -12.85 -26.32 8.22
C VAL A 1093 -14.09 -25.74 8.90
N GLN A 1094 -13.94 -25.08 10.07
CA GLN A 1094 -15.08 -24.50 10.80
C GLN A 1094 -14.89 -23.04 11.22
N ASN A 1095 -15.84 -22.15 10.90
CA ASN A 1095 -15.80 -20.71 11.22
C ASN A 1095 -14.48 -20.02 10.80
N CYS A 1096 -13.89 -20.42 9.68
CA CYS A 1096 -12.59 -19.92 9.23
C CYS A 1096 -12.72 -18.90 8.11
N VAL A 1097 -11.82 -17.90 8.09
CA VAL A 1097 -11.60 -17.06 6.90
C VAL A 1097 -10.28 -17.51 6.29
N CYS A 1098 -10.34 -18.23 5.17
CA CYS A 1098 -9.17 -18.64 4.42
C CYS A 1098 -8.76 -17.54 3.45
N LEU A 1099 -7.46 -17.25 3.33
CA LEU A 1099 -6.91 -16.27 2.38
C LEU A 1099 -6.52 -16.99 1.06
N PRO A 1100 -6.15 -16.31 -0.04
CA PRO A 1100 -6.15 -16.94 -1.36
C PRO A 1100 -4.98 -17.89 -1.57
N TYR A 1101 -5.19 -18.86 -2.47
CA TYR A 1101 -4.22 -19.92 -2.80
C TYR A 1101 -3.84 -20.82 -1.62
N LYS A 1102 -4.55 -20.76 -0.49
CA LYS A 1102 -4.21 -21.54 0.69
C LYS A 1102 -4.65 -22.98 0.56
N GLU A 1103 -3.75 -23.88 0.95
CA GLU A 1103 -3.89 -25.33 0.83
C GLU A 1103 -4.04 -25.95 2.22
N LEU A 1104 -5.28 -26.29 2.60
CA LEU A 1104 -5.62 -26.82 3.92
C LEU A 1104 -5.42 -28.34 3.96
N LYS A 1105 -4.30 -28.76 4.57
CA LYS A 1105 -3.87 -30.17 4.75
C LYS A 1105 -4.14 -30.74 6.15
N LYS A 1106 -4.85 -30.00 6.99
CA LYS A 1106 -5.19 -30.35 8.38
C LYS A 1106 -6.48 -29.64 8.78
N ASP A 1107 -7.14 -30.15 9.81
CA ASP A 1107 -8.28 -29.49 10.43
C ASP A 1107 -7.92 -28.08 10.95
N VAL A 1108 -8.82 -27.13 10.73
CA VAL A 1108 -8.71 -25.72 11.14
C VAL A 1108 -10.05 -25.20 11.65
N ALA A 1109 -10.05 -24.36 12.69
CA ALA A 1109 -11.30 -23.89 13.29
C ALA A 1109 -11.22 -22.54 14.04
N ASN A 1110 -12.13 -21.62 13.68
CA ASN A 1110 -12.41 -20.34 14.34
C ASN A 1110 -11.26 -19.32 14.22
N GLU A 1111 -10.57 -19.33 13.07
CA GLU A 1111 -9.31 -18.65 12.83
C GLU A 1111 -9.22 -18.07 11.40
N VAL A 1112 -8.30 -17.12 11.18
CA VAL A 1112 -8.00 -16.56 9.85
C VAL A 1112 -6.73 -17.25 9.32
N ILE A 1113 -6.85 -18.01 8.23
CA ILE A 1113 -5.71 -18.74 7.63
C ILE A 1113 -5.02 -17.85 6.60
N MET A 1114 -3.99 -17.14 7.08
CA MET A 1114 -3.20 -16.15 6.32
C MET A 1114 -2.15 -16.73 5.39
#